data_AF-A0A229S2C4-F1
#
_entry.id   AF-A0A229S2C4-F1
#
_cell.length_a   1.000
_cell.length_b   1.000
_cell.length_c   1.000
_cell.angle_alpha   90.00
_cell.angle_beta   90.00
_cell.angle_gamma   90.00
#
_symmetry.space_group_name_H-M   'P 1'
#
loop_
_entity.id
_entity.type
_entity.pdbx_description
1 polymer ?
#
loop_
_entity_poly.entity_id
_entity_poly.type
_entity_poly.pdbx_seq_one_letter_code
_entity_poly.pdbx_strand_id
1 'polypeptide(L)'
;MRRGYQAALAFAVSVGVVAALLTGTATAAGDRDAAQANSRWLATKLKPDGTLENPAGGQLPDHGLMLDVLFAMYAAGEGQRAEPIAKFLDEQGHATDYFTWDGFIPGAGFDNVIVGGATAKTLVAAEVSGRNPRSFDGYDLVAETKAAIMRNGPDKGRVSDYTKNPDITGTVSNNANMFGQALGVIGLAAVGENDQLAIDKLLTQQCSEGYFRIFFPYIPTKETGDHVTPDGHKVSTCDEGKPLDLSPSDGDATGIALSAMVAARKAGATGLDAPIAKTVSWLLGNQSAGGGWGGGVGTEAPNTNSTGMIVQGLADAGGAAAAVDKGVRFLKSAQANAAADAGNRLAGELGAIAYNPASYEAARTSGISGLDTWIRAGAQASLGLAQIGFYSLAKGGAQPPTSSVSETPTTSSETGSPTSTPTSTTSEPVPTSTTTTTTTTTTTTTTTTTTTTTTSVTPTPSTSSQSVSPPAPSTVTVTNTPPAAKPVPDKPAPKTVAPKPKKTVTPRASTGARVPPPTAIATPVAVPGTATAASRLGAYLTNRLVGGDHVEVTEDGKTYVDYDATADLVLALRALDEQPDTVARASKFLLTNEAVQAYAHGAPYEQSGAAYAEPLAKLVLVAEFAKADVAGQLRADLVKLRGVDGKFTDIGSFADADETVERHSWAVLATAADPGPAVELLLSRQCADGTFPKHLDTAECGSGDLGATAAAVTALAARPHTDAAPSTKRPDGWTERRVSAFVSAVGALGVRPTGEGMVTGEAGEPDVALSAVVAAARQIAGLDASGTARSLGKLVQADGGFVKGAVAASDGKTDFPTSLAAAQGVAGRSWLTAADSPLSPAIRLPLSQPDIAAAVSGTQVQAAAAQAPQPPWLIWGLVGLAGLLLAAAIVLVFLLRRFIKTKGATP
;
A
#
# COMPACT_ATOMS: atom_id res chain seq x y z
N MET A 1 78.73 14.44 8.48
CA MET A 1 78.62 15.62 7.57
C MET A 1 78.84 15.16 6.12
N ARG A 2 78.23 15.85 5.14
CA ARG A 2 78.56 15.94 3.69
C ARG A 2 79.25 14.74 2.97
N ARG A 3 78.50 14.14 2.04
CA ARG A 3 78.82 13.73 0.64
C ARG A 3 77.43 13.72 -0.08
N GLY A 4 77.20 14.14 -1.33
CA GLY A 4 78.06 14.31 -2.51
C GLY A 4 77.90 13.08 -3.43
N TYR A 5 77.61 13.16 -4.74
CA TYR A 5 77.48 14.29 -5.68
C TYR A 5 76.80 13.80 -7.00
N GLN A 6 76.45 14.70 -7.94
CA GLN A 6 76.21 14.47 -9.40
C GLN A 6 74.95 13.70 -9.90
N ALA A 7 74.06 14.40 -10.62
CA ALA A 7 73.45 14.06 -11.93
C ALA A 7 72.34 15.11 -12.24
N ALA A 8 72.31 15.92 -13.31
CA ALA A 8 72.64 15.76 -14.73
C ALA A 8 71.50 15.21 -15.65
N LEU A 9 70.26 15.69 -15.48
CA LEU A 9 69.17 15.60 -16.49
C LEU A 9 68.02 16.56 -16.11
N ALA A 10 67.94 17.75 -16.72
CA ALA A 10 67.01 18.81 -16.28
C ALA A 10 66.36 19.66 -17.41
N PHE A 11 66.39 19.19 -18.66
CA PHE A 11 65.91 19.99 -19.82
C PHE A 11 65.14 19.19 -20.88
N ALA A 12 64.49 18.07 -20.49
CA ALA A 12 63.86 17.14 -21.43
C ALA A 12 62.47 16.59 -21.00
N VAL A 13 61.87 17.10 -19.92
CA VAL A 13 60.59 16.57 -19.37
C VAL A 13 59.44 17.58 -19.45
N SER A 14 59.73 18.87 -19.66
CA SER A 14 58.76 19.98 -19.59
C SER A 14 57.70 20.03 -20.71
N VAL A 15 57.74 19.11 -21.68
CA VAL A 15 56.77 19.03 -22.79
C VAL A 15 55.84 17.81 -22.66
N GLY A 16 56.31 16.71 -22.05
CA GLY A 16 55.52 15.47 -21.94
C GLY A 16 54.37 15.52 -20.93
N VAL A 17 54.51 16.34 -19.87
CA VAL A 17 53.53 16.39 -18.77
C VAL A 17 52.33 17.30 -19.08
N VAL A 18 52.49 18.31 -19.94
CA VAL A 18 51.41 19.25 -20.30
C VAL A 18 50.41 18.63 -21.27
N ALA A 19 50.87 17.72 -22.15
CA ALA A 19 49.99 17.00 -23.09
C ALA A 19 49.02 16.02 -22.41
N ALA A 20 49.34 15.53 -21.21
CA ALA A 20 48.52 14.60 -20.45
C ALA A 20 47.38 15.26 -19.64
N LEU A 21 47.28 16.61 -19.66
CA LEU A 21 46.25 17.38 -18.95
C LEU A 21 45.16 17.95 -19.87
N LEU A 22 45.16 17.56 -21.15
CA LEU A 22 44.15 17.95 -22.15
C LEU A 22 43.39 16.77 -22.76
N THR A 23 43.58 15.55 -22.24
CA THR A 23 42.52 14.53 -22.33
C THR A 23 41.39 14.96 -21.41
N GLY A 24 40.51 15.83 -21.92
CA GLY A 24 39.29 16.20 -21.22
C GLY A 24 38.54 14.93 -20.82
N THR A 25 38.13 14.86 -19.56
CA THR A 25 37.32 13.74 -19.08
C THR A 25 36.04 13.72 -19.88
N ALA A 26 35.92 12.78 -20.81
CA ALA A 26 34.64 12.46 -21.41
C ALA A 26 33.73 12.05 -20.26
N THR A 27 32.76 12.92 -19.93
CA THR A 27 31.63 12.54 -19.09
C THR A 27 31.03 11.29 -19.70
N ALA A 28 30.93 10.22 -18.91
CA ALA A 28 30.34 8.98 -19.36
C ALA A 28 28.91 9.28 -19.80
N ALA A 29 28.68 9.34 -21.11
CA ALA A 29 27.36 9.59 -21.66
C ALA A 29 26.39 8.50 -21.16
N GLY A 30 25.12 8.84 -21.06
CA GLY A 30 24.08 7.86 -20.76
C GLY A 30 24.21 6.62 -21.63
N ASP A 31 23.95 5.46 -21.05
CA ASP A 31 24.00 4.18 -21.73
C ASP A 31 22.78 4.05 -22.66
N ARG A 32 22.85 4.79 -23.78
CA ARG A 32 21.79 4.85 -24.77
C ARG A 32 21.59 3.51 -25.45
N ASP A 33 22.63 2.67 -25.58
CA ASP A 33 22.48 1.31 -26.11
C ASP A 33 21.59 0.46 -25.18
N ALA A 34 21.77 0.54 -23.86
CA ALA A 34 20.89 -0.08 -22.88
C ALA A 34 19.46 0.50 -22.88
N ALA A 35 19.32 1.82 -23.03
CA ALA A 35 18.00 2.47 -23.16
C ALA A 35 17.29 2.09 -24.47
N GLN A 36 18.02 1.98 -25.59
CA GLN A 36 17.50 1.56 -26.89
C GLN A 36 17.09 0.09 -26.89
N ALA A 37 17.84 -0.78 -26.20
CA ALA A 37 17.43 -2.16 -25.98
C ALA A 37 16.08 -2.22 -25.24
N ASN A 38 15.89 -1.43 -24.18
CA ASN A 38 14.61 -1.39 -23.48
C ASN A 38 13.48 -0.75 -24.31
N SER A 39 13.74 0.35 -25.02
CA SER A 39 12.79 0.98 -25.95
C SER A 39 12.30 0.00 -27.03
N ARG A 40 13.21 -0.80 -27.60
CA ARG A 40 12.87 -1.87 -28.56
C ARG A 40 12.03 -2.96 -27.92
N TRP A 41 12.33 -3.34 -26.67
CA TRP A 41 11.53 -4.29 -25.90
C TRP A 41 10.12 -3.78 -25.58
N LEU A 42 9.99 -2.54 -25.08
CA LEU A 42 8.71 -1.88 -24.79
C LEU A 42 7.82 -1.80 -26.03
N ALA A 43 8.40 -1.53 -27.20
CA ALA A 43 7.65 -1.52 -28.46
C ALA A 43 7.04 -2.88 -28.84
N THR A 44 7.54 -4.01 -28.31
CA THR A 44 6.91 -5.34 -28.49
C THR A 44 5.69 -5.56 -27.60
N LYS A 45 5.43 -4.67 -26.62
CA LYS A 45 4.34 -4.79 -25.65
C LYS A 45 3.16 -3.86 -25.95
N LEU A 46 3.33 -2.91 -26.87
CA LEU A 46 2.23 -2.10 -27.39
C LEU A 46 1.31 -2.95 -28.28
N LYS A 47 0.01 -2.68 -28.23
CA LYS A 47 -0.96 -3.15 -29.23
C LYS A 47 -0.78 -2.38 -30.55
N PRO A 48 -1.35 -2.85 -31.69
CA PRO A 48 -1.17 -2.20 -33.00
C PRO A 48 -1.66 -0.74 -33.10
N ASP A 49 -2.57 -0.34 -32.22
CA ASP A 49 -3.09 1.02 -32.05
C ASP A 49 -2.17 1.93 -31.19
N GLY A 50 -1.11 1.37 -30.58
CA GLY A 50 -0.21 2.05 -29.66
C GLY A 50 -0.59 1.92 -28.18
N THR A 51 -1.68 1.24 -27.85
CA THR A 51 -2.17 1.15 -26.46
C THR A 51 -1.46 0.09 -25.63
N LEU A 52 -1.54 0.24 -24.30
CA LEU A 52 -1.17 -0.80 -23.32
C LEU A 52 -2.41 -1.33 -22.60
N GLU A 53 -2.42 -2.61 -22.29
CA GLU A 53 -3.48 -3.22 -21.49
C GLU A 53 -3.43 -2.73 -20.03
N ASN A 54 -4.58 -2.31 -19.51
CA ASN A 54 -4.69 -1.86 -18.12
C ASN A 54 -4.72 -3.08 -17.18
N PRO A 55 -3.73 -3.24 -16.25
CA PRO A 55 -3.67 -4.41 -15.37
C PRO A 55 -4.80 -4.48 -14.34
N ALA A 56 -5.53 -3.39 -14.11
CA ALA A 56 -6.73 -3.38 -13.28
C ALA A 56 -7.99 -3.86 -14.04
N GLY A 57 -7.90 -4.05 -15.36
CA GLY A 57 -9.02 -4.25 -16.26
C GLY A 57 -9.75 -2.95 -16.61
N GLY A 58 -10.79 -3.08 -17.44
CA GLY A 58 -11.57 -1.94 -17.97
C GLY A 58 -11.61 -1.93 -19.49
N GLN A 59 -12.24 -0.90 -20.07
CA GLN A 59 -12.22 -0.66 -21.52
C GLN A 59 -11.08 0.30 -21.93
N LEU A 60 -10.73 1.27 -21.07
CA LEU A 60 -9.60 2.17 -21.30
C LEU A 60 -8.25 1.46 -21.15
N PRO A 61 -7.23 1.82 -21.96
CA PRO A 61 -5.86 1.40 -21.76
C PRO A 61 -5.20 2.12 -20.57
N ASP A 62 -4.01 1.67 -20.15
CA ASP A 62 -3.21 2.43 -19.18
C ASP A 62 -2.48 3.59 -19.88
N HIS A 63 -3.22 4.68 -20.10
CA HIS A 63 -2.69 5.94 -20.59
C HIS A 63 -1.49 6.43 -19.76
N GLY A 64 -1.56 6.31 -18.43
CA GLY A 64 -0.50 6.74 -17.54
C GLY A 64 0.84 6.07 -17.86
N LEU A 65 0.81 4.76 -18.10
CA LEU A 65 1.97 3.97 -18.50
C LEU A 65 2.35 4.18 -19.97
N MET A 66 1.38 4.39 -20.88
CA MET A 66 1.66 4.76 -22.27
C MET A 66 2.49 6.05 -22.35
N LEU A 67 2.16 7.07 -21.54
CA LEU A 67 2.93 8.31 -21.46
C LEU A 67 4.36 8.06 -20.91
N ASP A 68 4.54 7.17 -19.93
CA ASP A 68 5.88 6.81 -19.44
C ASP A 68 6.70 6.05 -20.49
N VAL A 69 6.07 5.16 -21.26
CA VAL A 69 6.71 4.46 -22.39
C VAL A 69 7.08 5.42 -23.51
N LEU A 70 6.24 6.43 -23.80
CA LEU A 70 6.57 7.52 -24.72
C LEU A 70 7.82 8.28 -24.24
N PHE A 71 7.87 8.69 -22.97
CA PHE A 71 9.06 9.35 -22.40
C PHE A 71 10.32 8.47 -22.53
N ALA A 72 10.21 7.18 -22.24
CA ALA A 72 11.30 6.21 -22.35
C ALA A 72 11.83 6.05 -23.79
N MET A 73 10.93 5.91 -24.76
CA MET A 73 11.28 5.75 -26.18
C MET A 73 11.95 7.00 -26.74
N TYR A 74 11.44 8.19 -26.40
CA TYR A 74 12.07 9.45 -26.76
C TYR A 74 13.43 9.62 -26.07
N ALA A 75 13.56 9.34 -24.77
CA ALA A 75 14.83 9.44 -24.05
C ALA A 75 15.93 8.54 -24.63
N ALA A 76 15.58 7.34 -25.09
CA ALA A 76 16.48 6.43 -25.81
C ALA A 76 16.91 6.94 -27.22
N GLY A 77 16.27 7.98 -27.74
CA GLY A 77 16.45 8.47 -29.11
C GLY A 77 15.68 7.67 -30.18
N GLU A 78 14.75 6.81 -29.77
CA GLU A 78 13.93 5.94 -30.64
C GLU A 78 12.46 6.42 -30.69
N GLY A 79 12.22 7.74 -30.54
CA GLY A 79 10.88 8.32 -30.39
C GLY A 79 9.85 7.95 -31.47
N GLN A 80 10.32 7.60 -32.68
CA GLN A 80 9.47 7.04 -33.75
C GLN A 80 8.67 5.80 -33.31
N ARG A 81 9.14 5.03 -32.32
CA ARG A 81 8.41 3.89 -31.75
C ARG A 81 7.19 4.27 -30.93
N ALA A 82 7.17 5.50 -30.39
CA ALA A 82 6.05 6.04 -29.63
C ALA A 82 5.04 6.82 -30.49
N GLU A 83 5.27 6.92 -31.81
CA GLU A 83 4.31 7.55 -32.74
C GLU A 83 2.90 6.95 -32.66
N PRO A 84 2.69 5.62 -32.49
CA PRO A 84 1.36 5.07 -32.24
C PRO A 84 0.69 5.62 -30.96
N ILE A 85 1.45 5.77 -29.86
CA ILE A 85 0.96 6.36 -28.61
C ILE A 85 0.55 7.82 -28.84
N ALA A 86 1.41 8.60 -29.49
CA ALA A 86 1.14 10.00 -29.79
C ALA A 86 -0.11 10.16 -30.67
N LYS A 87 -0.27 9.32 -31.70
CA LYS A 87 -1.44 9.30 -32.58
C LYS A 87 -2.72 8.83 -31.89
N PHE A 88 -2.64 7.92 -30.94
CA PHE A 88 -3.79 7.49 -30.15
C PHE A 88 -4.32 8.65 -29.30
N LEU A 89 -3.43 9.35 -28.60
CA LEU A 89 -3.80 10.48 -27.74
C LEU A 89 -4.28 11.69 -28.56
N ASP A 90 -3.52 12.09 -29.58
CA ASP A 90 -3.69 13.37 -30.30
C ASP A 90 -4.60 13.27 -31.54
N GLU A 91 -4.31 12.35 -32.48
CA GLU A 91 -5.00 12.28 -33.78
C GLU A 91 -6.33 11.50 -33.72
N GLN A 92 -6.49 10.61 -32.75
CA GLN A 92 -7.70 9.78 -32.56
C GLN A 92 -8.61 10.34 -31.44
N GLY A 93 -8.11 11.25 -30.61
CA GLY A 93 -8.87 11.97 -29.59
C GLY A 93 -9.08 11.19 -28.29
N HIS A 94 -8.00 10.70 -27.69
CA HIS A 94 -8.00 9.90 -26.46
C HIS A 94 -7.07 10.46 -25.37
N ALA A 95 -6.72 11.75 -25.41
CA ALA A 95 -5.97 12.37 -24.32
C ALA A 95 -6.91 12.72 -23.16
N THR A 96 -8.12 13.20 -23.49
CA THR A 96 -9.22 13.47 -22.54
C THR A 96 -9.62 12.26 -21.71
N ASP A 97 -9.53 11.04 -22.26
CA ASP A 97 -9.77 9.77 -21.56
C ASP A 97 -8.82 9.54 -20.37
N TYR A 98 -7.69 10.27 -20.30
CA TYR A 98 -6.74 10.23 -19.20
C TYR A 98 -6.85 11.40 -18.22
N PHE A 99 -7.06 12.62 -18.73
CA PHE A 99 -7.02 13.83 -17.89
C PHE A 99 -8.38 14.42 -17.51
N THR A 100 -9.49 13.90 -18.04
CA THR A 100 -10.85 14.21 -17.58
C THR A 100 -11.46 13.04 -16.82
N TRP A 101 -12.64 13.22 -16.22
CA TRP A 101 -13.41 12.09 -15.67
C TRP A 101 -14.36 11.44 -16.69
N ASP A 102 -14.62 12.03 -17.87
CA ASP A 102 -15.58 11.47 -18.83
C ASP A 102 -15.12 10.11 -19.39
N GLY A 103 -13.82 9.90 -19.61
CA GLY A 103 -13.29 8.60 -20.05
C GLY A 103 -13.67 7.42 -19.14
N PHE A 104 -13.87 7.66 -17.84
CA PHE A 104 -14.33 6.63 -16.90
C PHE A 104 -15.84 6.35 -17.01
N ILE A 105 -16.65 7.34 -17.41
CA ILE A 105 -18.11 7.21 -17.57
C ILE A 105 -18.57 8.08 -18.78
N PRO A 106 -18.33 7.64 -20.04
CA PRO A 106 -18.50 8.50 -21.21
C PRO A 106 -19.93 9.01 -21.39
N GLY A 107 -20.06 10.32 -21.64
CA GLY A 107 -21.35 10.99 -21.82
C GLY A 107 -22.13 11.27 -20.54
N ALA A 108 -21.53 11.11 -19.36
CA ALA A 108 -22.14 11.49 -18.08
C ALA A 108 -22.01 12.99 -17.75
N GLY A 109 -21.23 13.76 -18.54
CA GLY A 109 -21.00 15.20 -18.30
C GLY A 109 -19.87 15.44 -17.29
N PHE A 110 -18.89 14.54 -17.26
CA PHE A 110 -17.70 14.63 -16.42
C PHE A 110 -16.45 15.09 -17.21
N ASP A 111 -16.63 15.46 -18.48
CA ASP A 111 -15.72 16.23 -19.34
C ASP A 111 -15.24 17.53 -18.68
N ASN A 112 -16.09 18.10 -17.84
CA ASN A 112 -15.82 19.31 -17.06
C ASN A 112 -15.07 19.04 -15.75
N VAL A 113 -14.74 17.80 -15.38
CA VAL A 113 -13.88 17.49 -14.22
C VAL A 113 -12.48 17.13 -14.73
N ILE A 114 -11.48 17.83 -14.21
CA ILE A 114 -10.11 17.86 -14.71
C ILE A 114 -9.17 17.30 -13.65
N VAL A 115 -8.39 16.28 -14.02
CA VAL A 115 -7.35 15.68 -13.19
C VAL A 115 -6.05 16.44 -13.45
N GLY A 116 -5.65 17.30 -12.50
CA GLY A 116 -4.58 18.28 -12.72
C GLY A 116 -3.23 17.62 -13.02
N GLY A 117 -2.90 16.54 -12.30
CA GLY A 117 -1.65 15.80 -12.51
C GLY A 117 -1.60 15.03 -13.84
N ALA A 118 -2.73 14.48 -14.31
CA ALA A 118 -2.81 13.81 -15.61
C ALA A 118 -2.76 14.82 -16.77
N THR A 119 -3.41 15.98 -16.61
CA THR A 119 -3.32 17.13 -17.53
C THR A 119 -1.86 17.55 -17.71
N ALA A 120 -1.15 17.75 -16.59
CA ALA A 120 0.25 18.12 -16.58
C ALA A 120 1.17 17.05 -17.20
N LYS A 121 0.91 15.75 -16.97
CA LYS A 121 1.66 14.66 -17.63
C LYS A 121 1.43 14.68 -19.15
N THR A 122 0.20 14.96 -19.57
CA THR A 122 -0.20 15.04 -20.98
C THR A 122 0.45 16.23 -21.69
N LEU A 123 0.55 17.39 -21.01
CA LEU A 123 1.31 18.55 -21.50
C LEU A 123 2.76 18.15 -21.82
N VAL A 124 3.45 17.50 -20.88
CA VAL A 124 4.83 17.04 -21.10
C VAL A 124 4.90 15.99 -22.22
N ALA A 125 3.90 15.11 -22.37
CA ALA A 125 3.85 14.15 -23.47
C ALA A 125 3.66 14.80 -24.86
N ALA A 126 2.84 15.85 -24.95
CA ALA A 126 2.69 16.64 -26.18
C ALA A 126 4.03 17.29 -26.58
N GLU A 127 4.72 17.94 -25.64
CA GLU A 127 6.03 18.55 -25.89
C GLU A 127 7.10 17.52 -26.28
N VAL A 128 7.24 16.43 -25.51
CA VAL A 128 8.24 15.38 -25.77
C VAL A 128 8.01 14.70 -27.12
N SER A 129 6.75 14.52 -27.54
CA SER A 129 6.42 13.96 -28.86
C SER A 129 6.58 14.95 -30.02
N GLY A 130 6.86 16.22 -29.74
CA GLY A 130 6.94 17.28 -30.76
C GLY A 130 5.58 17.69 -31.33
N ARG A 131 4.49 17.32 -30.66
CA ARG A 131 3.13 17.77 -30.96
C ARG A 131 2.90 19.17 -30.39
N ASN A 132 1.85 19.87 -30.84
CA ASN A 132 1.54 21.21 -30.33
C ASN A 132 0.77 21.12 -29.00
N PRO A 133 1.34 21.48 -27.84
CA PRO A 133 0.63 21.41 -26.56
C PRO A 133 -0.56 22.38 -26.46
N ARG A 134 -0.72 23.31 -27.41
CA ARG A 134 -1.87 24.22 -27.51
C ARG A 134 -3.04 23.70 -28.35
N SER A 135 -2.91 22.54 -28.98
CA SER A 135 -3.96 21.93 -29.81
C SER A 135 -3.86 20.41 -29.83
N PHE A 136 -3.55 19.82 -28.68
CA PHE A 136 -3.36 18.37 -28.52
C PHE A 136 -4.69 17.76 -28.11
N ASP A 137 -5.23 16.79 -28.86
CA ASP A 137 -6.65 16.36 -28.74
C ASP A 137 -7.62 17.58 -28.90
N GLY A 138 -7.17 18.64 -29.58
CA GLY A 138 -7.89 19.91 -29.68
C GLY A 138 -7.84 20.82 -28.43
N TYR A 139 -7.20 20.41 -27.33
CA TYR A 139 -7.07 21.20 -26.09
C TYR A 139 -5.78 22.04 -26.06
N ASP A 140 -5.82 23.20 -25.38
CA ASP A 140 -4.59 23.88 -24.92
C ASP A 140 -4.24 23.37 -23.52
N LEU A 141 -3.35 22.38 -23.48
CA LEU A 141 -2.87 21.73 -22.25
C LEU A 141 -2.02 22.69 -21.38
N VAL A 142 -1.47 23.77 -21.95
CA VAL A 142 -0.78 24.82 -21.19
C VAL A 142 -1.81 25.65 -20.42
N ALA A 143 -2.90 26.05 -21.09
CA ALA A 143 -4.01 26.75 -20.46
C ALA A 143 -4.70 25.89 -19.40
N GLU A 144 -4.94 24.61 -19.70
CA GLU A 144 -5.57 23.64 -18.79
C GLU A 144 -4.70 23.37 -17.54
N THR A 145 -3.39 23.14 -17.72
CA THR A 145 -2.45 22.99 -16.60
C THR A 145 -2.38 24.27 -15.76
N LYS A 146 -2.48 25.46 -16.37
CA LYS A 146 -2.55 26.73 -15.64
C LYS A 146 -3.87 26.94 -14.90
N ALA A 147 -4.98 26.39 -15.39
CA ALA A 147 -6.28 26.44 -14.71
C ALA A 147 -6.32 25.47 -13.50
N ALA A 148 -5.67 24.31 -13.61
CA ALA A 148 -5.49 23.36 -12.49
C ALA A 148 -4.65 23.93 -11.33
N ILE A 149 -3.81 24.95 -11.56
CA ILE A 149 -3.08 25.64 -10.47
C ILE A 149 -4.04 26.56 -9.72
N MET A 150 -4.41 26.16 -8.49
CA MET A 150 -5.32 26.93 -7.64
C MET A 150 -4.73 28.30 -7.28
N ARG A 151 -5.53 29.37 -7.36
CA ARG A 151 -5.05 30.76 -7.22
C ARG A 151 -5.31 31.39 -5.84
N ASN A 152 -6.24 30.79 -5.12
CA ASN A 152 -6.76 31.12 -3.79
C ASN A 152 -7.02 29.81 -3.01
N GLY A 153 -7.51 29.93 -1.78
CA GLY A 153 -7.82 28.78 -0.92
C GLY A 153 -6.58 28.13 -0.26
N PRO A 154 -6.78 27.13 0.60
CA PRO A 154 -5.70 26.33 1.21
C PRO A 154 -4.81 25.62 0.19
N ASP A 155 -5.40 25.21 -0.93
CA ASP A 155 -4.71 24.57 -2.05
C ASP A 155 -3.96 25.55 -2.97
N LYS A 156 -3.93 26.85 -2.70
CA LYS A 156 -3.20 27.84 -3.52
C LYS A 156 -1.81 27.36 -3.93
N GLY A 157 -1.54 27.42 -5.23
CA GLY A 157 -0.35 26.94 -5.93
C GLY A 157 -0.31 25.44 -6.23
N ARG A 158 -1.23 24.63 -5.70
CA ARG A 158 -1.31 23.19 -5.99
C ARG A 158 -1.90 23.01 -7.39
N VAL A 159 -1.28 22.16 -8.19
CA VAL A 159 -1.85 21.58 -9.41
C VAL A 159 -2.89 20.57 -8.95
N SER A 160 -4.14 21.01 -8.82
CA SER A 160 -5.23 20.28 -8.17
C SER A 160 -6.15 19.60 -9.18
N ASP A 161 -6.84 18.56 -8.74
CA ASP A 161 -8.03 18.06 -9.43
C ASP A 161 -9.20 19.00 -9.11
N TYR A 162 -9.96 19.42 -10.13
CA TYR A 162 -11.01 20.43 -9.99
C TYR A 162 -12.12 20.23 -11.04
N THR A 163 -13.15 21.07 -11.02
CA THR A 163 -14.17 21.10 -12.08
C THR A 163 -14.45 22.51 -12.60
N LYS A 164 -14.77 22.58 -13.88
CA LYS A 164 -15.28 23.75 -14.59
C LYS A 164 -16.78 23.97 -14.36
N ASN A 165 -17.50 22.94 -13.91
CA ASN A 165 -18.92 23.02 -13.56
C ASN A 165 -19.08 23.41 -12.08
N PRO A 166 -19.55 24.62 -11.75
CA PRO A 166 -19.63 25.08 -10.36
C PRO A 166 -20.57 24.21 -9.51
N ASP A 167 -21.62 23.64 -10.10
CA ASP A 167 -22.69 22.92 -9.38
C ASP A 167 -22.18 21.61 -8.73
N ILE A 168 -21.09 21.03 -9.23
CA ILE A 168 -20.49 19.78 -8.71
C ILE A 168 -19.14 20.01 -8.00
N THR A 169 -18.77 21.27 -7.73
CA THR A 169 -17.48 21.60 -7.06
C THR A 169 -17.30 20.86 -5.74
N GLY A 170 -18.37 20.74 -4.95
CA GLY A 170 -18.35 20.06 -3.64
C GLY A 170 -18.28 18.53 -3.69
N THR A 171 -18.30 17.91 -4.88
CA THR A 171 -18.24 16.44 -5.05
C THR A 171 -16.93 15.95 -5.68
N VAL A 172 -16.03 16.85 -6.11
CA VAL A 172 -14.72 16.48 -6.67
C VAL A 172 -13.69 16.37 -5.55
N SER A 173 -13.11 15.17 -5.36
CA SER A 173 -12.00 14.96 -4.43
C SER A 173 -10.67 15.35 -5.06
N ASN A 174 -9.87 16.17 -4.38
CA ASN A 174 -8.56 16.62 -4.86
C ASN A 174 -7.43 15.64 -4.48
N ASN A 175 -7.16 14.67 -5.36
CA ASN A 175 -6.18 13.60 -5.14
C ASN A 175 -4.74 14.00 -5.57
N ALA A 176 -4.52 15.27 -5.91
CA ALA A 176 -3.25 15.76 -6.41
C ALA A 176 -2.05 15.51 -5.46
N ASN A 177 -0.92 15.14 -6.05
CA ASN A 177 0.30 14.70 -5.36
C ASN A 177 1.56 15.32 -5.99
N MET A 178 2.74 15.02 -5.43
CA MET A 178 4.01 15.63 -5.86
C MET A 178 4.37 15.33 -7.33
N PHE A 179 3.97 14.19 -7.90
CA PHE A 179 4.18 13.93 -9.33
C PHE A 179 3.39 14.90 -10.19
N GLY A 180 2.11 15.11 -9.89
CA GLY A 180 1.27 16.09 -10.61
C GLY A 180 1.79 17.52 -10.48
N GLN A 181 2.21 17.91 -9.26
CA GLN A 181 2.82 19.21 -9.01
C GLN A 181 4.11 19.40 -9.82
N ALA A 182 5.01 18.42 -9.77
CA ALA A 182 6.31 18.48 -10.43
C ALA A 182 6.17 18.46 -11.96
N LEU A 183 5.29 17.62 -12.51
CA LEU A 183 5.00 17.59 -13.95
C LEU A 183 4.39 18.91 -14.44
N GLY A 184 3.54 19.56 -13.63
CA GLY A 184 2.99 20.88 -13.96
C GLY A 184 4.08 21.94 -14.05
N VAL A 185 5.03 21.94 -13.11
CA VAL A 185 6.21 22.82 -13.15
C VAL A 185 7.13 22.47 -14.34
N ILE A 186 7.32 21.20 -14.66
CA ILE A 186 8.16 20.74 -15.79
C ILE A 186 7.59 21.23 -17.14
N GLY A 187 6.32 20.97 -17.42
CA GLY A 187 5.70 21.35 -18.71
C GLY A 187 5.57 22.86 -18.87
N LEU A 188 5.15 23.58 -17.82
CA LEU A 188 5.11 25.04 -17.86
C LEU A 188 6.50 25.66 -18.00
N ALA A 189 7.54 25.07 -17.42
CA ALA A 189 8.93 25.48 -17.69
C ALA A 189 9.33 25.24 -19.15
N ALA A 190 9.01 24.08 -19.71
CA ALA A 190 9.42 23.69 -21.07
C ALA A 190 8.76 24.56 -22.16
N VAL A 191 7.49 24.95 -22.02
CA VAL A 191 6.87 25.96 -22.92
C VAL A 191 7.35 27.41 -22.66
N GLY A 192 8.13 27.65 -21.61
CA GLY A 192 8.69 28.96 -21.27
C GLY A 192 7.76 29.85 -20.42
N GLU A 193 6.78 29.24 -19.73
CA GLU A 193 5.72 29.94 -18.98
C GLU A 193 5.63 29.49 -17.50
N ASN A 194 6.79 29.40 -16.84
CA ASN A 194 6.96 29.15 -15.39
C ASN A 194 5.86 29.83 -14.53
N ASP A 195 5.15 29.04 -13.73
CA ASP A 195 4.17 29.56 -12.77
C ASP A 195 4.76 29.60 -11.35
N GLN A 196 4.99 30.81 -10.83
CA GLN A 196 5.61 31.00 -9.52
C GLN A 196 4.79 30.38 -8.37
N LEU A 197 3.45 30.34 -8.45
CA LEU A 197 2.65 29.72 -7.39
C LEU A 197 2.84 28.20 -7.35
N ALA A 198 3.02 27.56 -8.51
CA ALA A 198 3.30 26.14 -8.58
C ALA A 198 4.71 25.79 -8.09
N ILE A 199 5.69 26.65 -8.40
CA ILE A 199 7.07 26.53 -7.89
C ILE A 199 7.08 26.72 -6.36
N ASP A 200 6.45 27.78 -5.85
CA ASP A 200 6.38 28.08 -4.41
C ASP A 200 5.69 26.95 -3.63
N LYS A 201 4.55 26.45 -4.13
CA LYS A 201 3.82 25.32 -3.49
C LYS A 201 4.60 24.01 -3.55
N LEU A 202 5.37 23.76 -4.61
CA LEU A 202 6.31 22.63 -4.63
C LEU A 202 7.35 22.81 -3.51
N LEU A 203 7.97 23.99 -3.41
CA LEU A 203 9.00 24.28 -2.40
C LEU A 203 8.50 24.17 -0.94
N THR A 204 7.22 24.48 -0.65
CA THR A 204 6.67 24.25 0.72
C THR A 204 6.63 22.77 1.12
N GLN A 205 6.72 21.85 0.14
CA GLN A 205 6.78 20.41 0.38
C GLN A 205 8.20 19.84 0.42
N GLN A 206 9.25 20.69 0.31
CA GLN A 206 10.61 20.28 0.66
C GLN A 206 10.73 20.27 2.19
N CYS A 207 11.10 19.13 2.77
CA CYS A 207 11.46 19.01 4.17
C CYS A 207 12.87 19.58 4.41
N SER A 208 13.16 20.05 5.63
CA SER A 208 14.40 20.76 5.96
C SER A 208 15.70 20.03 5.59
N GLU A 209 15.72 18.69 5.59
CA GLU A 209 16.84 17.82 5.18
C GLU A 209 17.03 17.73 3.65
N GLY A 210 16.04 18.11 2.85
CA GLY A 210 16.12 18.20 1.38
C GLY A 210 15.25 17.23 0.58
N TYR A 211 14.56 16.27 1.22
CA TYR A 211 13.59 15.42 0.53
C TYR A 211 12.25 16.12 0.30
N PHE A 212 11.43 15.54 -0.56
CA PHE A 212 10.02 15.86 -0.73
C PHE A 212 9.16 14.68 -0.28
N ARG A 213 7.99 14.98 0.29
CA ARG A 213 6.93 14.00 0.52
C ARG A 213 5.97 13.94 -0.66
N ILE A 214 5.25 12.84 -0.82
CA ILE A 214 4.34 12.59 -1.94
C ILE A 214 3.01 13.37 -1.86
N PHE A 215 2.43 13.56 -0.68
CA PHE A 215 1.09 14.14 -0.51
C PHE A 215 1.11 15.56 0.10
N PHE A 216 -0.04 16.25 0.00
CA PHE A 216 -0.31 17.57 0.56
C PHE A 216 -1.29 17.51 1.75
N PRO A 217 -0.91 16.89 2.89
CA PRO A 217 -1.82 16.70 4.01
C PRO A 217 -2.23 18.01 4.68
N TYR A 218 -3.51 18.08 5.01
CA TYR A 218 -4.12 19.14 5.81
C TYR A 218 -3.84 18.89 7.30
N ILE A 219 -3.53 19.97 8.05
CA ILE A 219 -3.31 19.92 9.50
C ILE A 219 -4.18 20.96 10.22
N PRO A 220 -4.61 20.72 11.47
CA PRO A 220 -5.32 21.72 12.26
C PRO A 220 -4.44 22.96 12.49
N THR A 221 -5.00 24.15 12.38
CA THR A 221 -4.28 25.41 12.66
C THR A 221 -5.12 26.40 13.48
N LYS A 222 -4.44 27.39 14.04
CA LYS A 222 -5.04 28.59 14.68
C LYS A 222 -4.82 29.85 13.84
N GLU A 223 -4.23 29.71 12.65
CA GLU A 223 -4.14 30.76 11.65
C GLU A 223 -5.53 31.12 11.10
N THR A 224 -5.63 32.29 10.49
CA THR A 224 -6.83 32.74 9.77
C THR A 224 -6.43 33.36 8.43
N GLY A 225 -7.27 33.17 7.42
CA GLY A 225 -7.01 33.66 6.07
C GLY A 225 -7.60 32.74 5.00
N ASP A 226 -7.41 33.14 3.74
CA ASP A 226 -7.81 32.37 2.53
C ASP A 226 -7.15 30.98 2.47
N HIS A 227 -6.01 30.79 3.14
CA HIS A 227 -5.26 29.52 3.18
C HIS A 227 -5.78 28.52 4.22
N VAL A 228 -6.87 28.82 4.93
CA VAL A 228 -7.46 27.99 6.00
C VAL A 228 -8.89 27.60 5.62
N THR A 229 -9.25 26.32 5.80
CA THR A 229 -10.60 25.81 5.56
C THR A 229 -11.61 26.32 6.60
N PRO A 230 -12.93 26.30 6.32
CA PRO A 230 -13.95 26.75 7.27
C PRO A 230 -13.96 25.99 8.62
N ASP A 231 -13.43 24.76 8.63
CA ASP A 231 -13.29 23.88 9.79
C ASP A 231 -11.91 23.97 10.49
N GLY A 232 -11.03 24.88 10.04
CA GLY A 232 -9.80 25.24 10.75
C GLY A 232 -8.54 24.46 10.36
N HIS A 233 -8.49 23.87 9.16
CA HIS A 233 -7.31 23.15 8.65
C HIS A 233 -6.58 23.96 7.56
N LYS A 234 -5.27 23.75 7.42
CA LYS A 234 -4.48 24.27 6.28
C LYS A 234 -3.67 23.16 5.63
N VAL A 235 -3.33 23.29 4.35
CA VAL A 235 -2.29 22.45 3.73
C VAL A 235 -0.96 22.76 4.43
N SER A 236 -0.35 21.73 5.02
CA SER A 236 0.91 21.88 5.75
C SER A 236 2.12 22.11 4.82
N THR A 237 3.17 22.72 5.36
CA THR A 237 4.53 22.51 4.85
C THR A 237 5.05 21.11 5.20
N CYS A 238 6.13 20.66 4.57
CA CYS A 238 6.73 19.36 4.87
C CYS A 238 7.24 19.25 6.32
N ASP A 239 7.91 20.28 6.85
CA ASP A 239 8.39 20.26 8.23
C ASP A 239 7.24 20.30 9.27
N GLU A 240 6.13 21.00 8.98
CA GLU A 240 4.95 21.02 9.86
C GLU A 240 4.20 19.68 9.92
N GLY A 241 4.33 18.82 8.90
CA GLY A 241 3.73 17.48 8.92
C GLY A 241 4.47 16.46 9.78
N LYS A 242 5.77 16.66 10.04
CA LYS A 242 6.62 15.68 10.76
C LYS A 242 6.13 15.32 12.17
N PRO A 243 5.69 16.26 13.03
CA PRO A 243 5.22 15.92 14.38
C PRO A 243 3.91 15.12 14.40
N LEU A 244 3.31 14.86 13.24
CA LEU A 244 2.06 14.13 13.05
C LEU A 244 2.25 12.87 12.17
N ASP A 245 3.50 12.52 11.83
CA ASP A 245 3.88 11.47 10.87
C ASP A 245 3.34 11.69 9.43
N LEU A 246 2.97 12.93 9.09
CA LEU A 246 2.40 13.32 7.79
C LEU A 246 3.48 13.75 6.77
N SER A 247 4.72 13.32 6.96
CA SER A 247 5.86 13.67 6.10
C SER A 247 6.88 12.52 5.93
N PRO A 248 6.45 11.29 5.56
CA PRO A 248 7.39 10.24 5.19
C PRO A 248 8.24 10.68 3.99
N SER A 249 9.52 10.32 4.00
CA SER A 249 10.44 10.61 2.90
C SER A 249 10.16 9.69 1.71
N ASP A 250 10.08 10.27 0.51
CA ASP A 250 9.78 9.53 -0.71
C ASP A 250 10.85 9.85 -1.77
N GLY A 251 11.58 8.83 -2.23
CA GLY A 251 12.65 8.98 -3.22
C GLY A 251 12.14 9.38 -4.61
N ASP A 252 10.97 8.90 -5.02
CA ASP A 252 10.38 9.21 -6.33
C ASP A 252 9.89 10.65 -6.39
N ALA A 253 9.12 11.06 -5.36
CA ALA A 253 8.69 12.43 -5.15
C ALA A 253 9.89 13.39 -5.11
N THR A 254 10.97 12.99 -4.45
CA THR A 254 12.22 13.77 -4.38
C THR A 254 12.95 13.85 -5.73
N GLY A 255 12.97 12.76 -6.51
CA GLY A 255 13.58 12.72 -7.85
C GLY A 255 12.82 13.54 -8.90
N ILE A 256 11.49 13.45 -8.92
CA ILE A 256 10.66 14.26 -9.84
C ILE A 256 10.64 15.74 -9.42
N ALA A 257 10.64 16.05 -8.12
CA ALA A 257 10.75 17.43 -7.64
C ALA A 257 12.12 18.07 -7.95
N LEU A 258 13.23 17.31 -7.87
CA LEU A 258 14.53 17.76 -8.38
C LEU A 258 14.44 18.14 -9.86
N SER A 259 13.79 17.28 -10.67
CA SER A 259 13.61 17.48 -12.10
C SER A 259 12.79 18.75 -12.41
N ALA A 260 11.74 19.00 -11.63
CA ALA A 260 10.93 20.22 -11.71
C ALA A 260 11.70 21.48 -11.34
N MET A 261 12.48 21.48 -10.26
CA MET A 261 13.31 22.63 -9.89
C MET A 261 14.40 22.90 -10.93
N VAL A 262 15.03 21.86 -11.50
CA VAL A 262 16.01 22.02 -12.58
C VAL A 262 15.36 22.56 -13.86
N ALA A 263 14.17 22.07 -14.22
CA ALA A 263 13.38 22.56 -15.35
C ALA A 263 13.03 24.05 -15.19
N ALA A 264 12.41 24.43 -14.08
CA ALA A 264 12.03 25.80 -13.79
C ALA A 264 13.25 26.75 -13.81
N ARG A 265 14.37 26.35 -13.20
CA ARG A 265 15.64 27.10 -13.22
C ARG A 265 16.18 27.29 -14.63
N LYS A 266 16.15 26.26 -15.49
CA LYS A 266 16.55 26.35 -16.91
C LYS A 266 15.64 27.29 -17.71
N ALA A 267 14.36 27.35 -17.36
CA ALA A 267 13.38 28.30 -17.88
C ALA A 267 13.41 29.69 -17.18
N GLY A 268 14.44 29.98 -16.37
CA GLY A 268 14.70 31.31 -15.81
C GLY A 268 14.10 31.60 -14.42
N ALA A 269 13.50 30.62 -13.74
CA ALA A 269 13.05 30.81 -12.35
C ALA A 269 14.24 30.95 -11.38
N THR A 270 14.14 31.89 -10.44
CA THR A 270 15.21 32.24 -9.51
C THR A 270 15.04 31.60 -8.13
N GLY A 271 16.09 31.61 -7.31
CA GLY A 271 16.05 31.11 -5.92
C GLY A 271 16.17 29.59 -5.74
N LEU A 272 16.18 28.81 -6.83
CA LEU A 272 16.12 27.35 -6.80
C LEU A 272 17.44 26.64 -6.48
N ASP A 273 18.58 27.31 -6.52
CA ASP A 273 19.89 26.66 -6.34
C ASP A 273 20.08 26.04 -4.94
N ALA A 274 19.58 26.69 -3.88
CA ALA A 274 19.68 26.15 -2.51
C ALA A 274 18.71 24.97 -2.28
N PRO A 275 17.42 25.03 -2.69
CA PRO A 275 16.56 23.85 -2.75
C PRO A 275 17.14 22.68 -3.55
N ILE A 276 17.66 22.92 -4.76
CA ILE A 276 18.31 21.90 -5.60
C ILE A 276 19.51 21.28 -4.87
N ALA A 277 20.39 22.09 -4.28
CA ALA A 277 21.56 21.61 -3.57
C ALA A 277 21.19 20.73 -2.36
N LYS A 278 20.14 21.09 -1.60
CA LYS A 278 19.60 20.25 -0.52
C LYS A 278 19.12 18.91 -1.04
N THR A 279 18.31 18.90 -2.11
CA THR A 279 17.76 17.67 -2.68
C THR A 279 18.82 16.75 -3.27
N VAL A 280 19.81 17.30 -3.99
CA VAL A 280 20.98 16.53 -4.44
C VAL A 280 21.74 15.95 -3.24
N SER A 281 21.96 16.73 -2.18
CA SER A 281 22.62 16.25 -0.95
C SER A 281 21.85 15.10 -0.28
N TRP A 282 20.52 15.19 -0.17
CA TRP A 282 19.69 14.12 0.39
C TRP A 282 19.72 12.85 -0.48
N LEU A 283 19.56 12.99 -1.80
CA LEU A 283 19.61 11.85 -2.73
C LEU A 283 20.99 11.17 -2.72
N LEU A 284 22.08 11.92 -2.64
CA LEU A 284 23.43 11.37 -2.49
C LEU A 284 23.60 10.62 -1.15
N GLY A 285 23.00 11.13 -0.06
CA GLY A 285 23.03 10.49 1.26
C GLY A 285 22.22 9.19 1.35
N ASN A 286 21.15 9.06 0.55
CA ASN A 286 20.22 7.93 0.56
C ASN A 286 20.42 6.93 -0.60
N GLN A 287 21.54 7.02 -1.31
CA GLN A 287 21.93 5.98 -2.27
C GLN A 287 22.37 4.71 -1.53
N SER A 288 21.74 3.57 -1.83
CA SER A 288 22.11 2.29 -1.23
C SER A 288 23.54 1.86 -1.61
N ALA A 289 24.14 0.96 -0.82
CA ALA A 289 25.45 0.38 -1.13
C ALA A 289 25.50 -0.34 -2.49
N GLY A 290 24.35 -0.84 -2.98
CA GLY A 290 24.19 -1.44 -4.31
C GLY A 290 24.06 -0.43 -5.47
N GLY A 291 23.96 0.87 -5.17
CA GLY A 291 23.85 1.95 -6.15
C GLY A 291 22.44 2.38 -6.53
N GLY A 292 21.42 1.60 -6.19
CA GLY A 292 20.02 1.95 -6.40
C GLY A 292 19.41 2.78 -5.26
N TRP A 293 18.23 3.32 -5.52
CA TRP A 293 17.34 4.01 -4.59
C TRP A 293 15.95 3.35 -4.60
N GLY A 294 15.19 3.52 -3.52
CA GLY A 294 13.75 3.22 -3.47
C GLY A 294 12.90 4.49 -3.51
N GLY A 295 11.57 4.30 -3.47
CA GLY A 295 10.56 5.35 -3.50
C GLY A 295 10.09 5.80 -2.12
N GLY A 296 8.78 5.97 -1.96
CA GLY A 296 8.09 6.17 -0.67
C GLY A 296 7.51 4.89 -0.08
N VAL A 297 6.58 5.04 0.88
CA VAL A 297 6.00 3.96 1.69
C VAL A 297 5.56 2.74 0.86
N GLY A 298 6.15 1.57 1.15
CA GLY A 298 5.95 0.32 0.42
C GLY A 298 6.86 0.09 -0.81
N THR A 299 7.73 1.04 -1.16
CA THR A 299 8.65 0.97 -2.32
C THR A 299 10.09 1.36 -2.00
N GLU A 300 10.43 1.47 -0.71
CA GLU A 300 11.66 2.04 -0.14
C GLU A 300 12.90 1.16 -0.40
N ALA A 301 12.69 -0.13 -0.63
CA ALA A 301 13.74 -1.03 -1.06
C ALA A 301 14.26 -0.62 -2.45
N PRO A 302 15.59 -0.60 -2.69
CA PRO A 302 16.17 -0.20 -3.97
C PRO A 302 15.55 -0.94 -5.16
N ASN A 303 15.00 -0.15 -6.10
CA ASN A 303 14.25 -0.62 -7.25
C ASN A 303 14.60 0.19 -8.50
N THR A 304 14.31 -0.34 -9.68
CA THR A 304 14.70 0.27 -10.96
C THR A 304 13.87 1.49 -11.35
N ASN A 305 12.64 1.60 -10.86
CA ASN A 305 11.72 2.68 -11.16
C ASN A 305 12.29 3.97 -10.54
N SER A 306 12.47 3.93 -9.22
CA SER A 306 13.01 5.04 -8.43
C SER A 306 14.45 5.34 -8.76
N THR A 307 15.29 4.32 -8.99
CA THR A 307 16.65 4.53 -9.49
C THR A 307 16.64 5.23 -10.86
N GLY A 308 15.74 4.88 -11.77
CA GLY A 308 15.60 5.53 -13.07
C GLY A 308 15.22 7.00 -12.95
N MET A 309 14.17 7.27 -12.17
CA MET A 309 13.65 8.61 -11.89
C MET A 309 14.69 9.52 -11.20
N ILE A 310 15.44 8.99 -10.24
CA ILE A 310 16.47 9.75 -9.50
C ILE A 310 17.72 9.97 -10.35
N VAL A 311 18.16 8.97 -11.13
CA VAL A 311 19.39 9.08 -11.94
C VAL A 311 19.27 10.16 -13.02
N GLN A 312 18.14 10.27 -13.73
CA GLN A 312 17.96 11.33 -14.73
C GLN A 312 17.96 12.74 -14.09
N GLY A 313 17.33 12.90 -12.92
CA GLY A 313 17.31 14.17 -12.19
C GLY A 313 18.70 14.56 -11.66
N LEU A 314 19.47 13.60 -11.12
CA LEU A 314 20.85 13.82 -10.67
C LEU A 314 21.81 14.12 -11.82
N ALA A 315 21.62 13.50 -12.99
CA ALA A 315 22.41 13.79 -14.18
C ALA A 315 22.14 15.21 -14.70
N ASP A 316 20.87 15.60 -14.80
CA ASP A 316 20.45 16.92 -15.34
C ASP A 316 20.67 18.08 -14.36
N ALA A 317 20.71 17.81 -13.05
CA ALA A 317 21.13 18.76 -12.01
C ALA A 317 22.65 19.01 -12.00
N GLY A 318 23.45 18.01 -12.39
CA GLY A 318 24.91 18.04 -12.39
C GLY A 318 25.56 17.74 -11.03
N GLY A 319 26.89 17.64 -11.01
CA GLY A 319 27.70 17.43 -9.79
C GLY A 319 27.65 16.01 -9.18
N ALA A 320 26.66 15.19 -9.55
CA ALA A 320 26.38 13.88 -8.93
C ALA A 320 27.01 12.65 -9.64
N ALA A 321 28.00 12.85 -10.53
CA ALA A 321 28.46 11.83 -11.49
C ALA A 321 28.77 10.44 -10.88
N ALA A 322 29.49 10.38 -9.76
CA ALA A 322 29.84 9.10 -9.11
C ALA A 322 28.63 8.33 -8.53
N ALA A 323 27.51 9.02 -8.24
CA ALA A 323 26.25 8.39 -7.84
C ALA A 323 25.40 8.02 -9.06
N VAL A 324 25.35 8.86 -10.10
CA VAL A 324 24.76 8.54 -11.41
C VAL A 324 25.34 7.24 -11.97
N ASP A 325 26.67 7.13 -12.00
CA ASP A 325 27.41 5.93 -12.42
C ASP A 325 27.02 4.65 -11.66
N LYS A 326 26.80 4.77 -10.35
CA LYS A 326 26.34 3.65 -9.49
C LYS A 326 24.88 3.29 -9.80
N GLY A 327 24.02 4.29 -10.02
CA GLY A 327 22.62 4.10 -10.39
C GLY A 327 22.49 3.40 -11.74
N VAL A 328 23.22 3.85 -12.78
CA VAL A 328 23.28 3.18 -14.09
C VAL A 328 23.73 1.71 -13.95
N ARG A 329 24.72 1.42 -13.10
CA ARG A 329 25.12 0.03 -12.82
C ARG A 329 24.02 -0.80 -12.13
N PHE A 330 23.23 -0.20 -11.25
CA PHE A 330 22.07 -0.85 -10.62
C PHE A 330 20.93 -1.12 -11.62
N LEU A 331 20.65 -0.18 -12.53
CA LEU A 331 19.67 -0.38 -13.60
C LEU A 331 20.09 -1.52 -14.53
N LYS A 332 21.37 -1.55 -14.94
CA LYS A 332 21.92 -2.59 -15.81
C LYS A 332 22.02 -3.96 -15.14
N SER A 333 22.15 -4.07 -13.82
CA SER A 333 22.15 -5.37 -13.12
C SER A 333 20.75 -5.99 -12.98
N ALA A 334 19.71 -5.32 -13.45
CA ALA A 334 18.35 -5.84 -13.59
C ALA A 334 17.89 -5.98 -15.07
N GLN A 335 18.80 -5.81 -16.04
CA GLN A 335 18.46 -5.78 -17.48
C GLN A 335 18.85 -7.06 -18.24
N ALA A 336 17.86 -7.66 -18.90
CA ALA A 336 18.02 -8.79 -19.81
C ALA A 336 18.89 -8.44 -21.02
N ASN A 337 19.93 -9.23 -21.31
CA ASN A 337 20.91 -8.94 -22.34
C ASN A 337 21.50 -10.19 -23.01
N ALA A 338 21.85 -10.08 -24.30
CA ALA A 338 22.24 -11.23 -25.12
C ALA A 338 23.45 -12.01 -24.57
N ALA A 339 24.39 -11.34 -23.90
CA ALA A 339 25.58 -11.97 -23.34
C ALA A 339 25.29 -12.82 -22.10
N ALA A 340 24.29 -12.43 -21.29
CA ALA A 340 23.87 -13.16 -20.10
C ALA A 340 22.76 -14.19 -20.37
N ASP A 341 21.89 -13.95 -21.36
CA ASP A 341 20.56 -14.57 -21.39
C ASP A 341 20.22 -15.43 -22.62
N ALA A 342 21.10 -15.50 -23.63
CA ALA A 342 20.86 -16.28 -24.86
C ALA A 342 20.57 -17.79 -24.67
N GLY A 343 20.79 -18.34 -23.47
CA GLY A 343 20.51 -19.74 -23.11
C GLY A 343 19.44 -19.94 -22.03
N ASN A 344 18.67 -18.91 -21.65
CA ASN A 344 17.69 -18.99 -20.55
C ASN A 344 16.31 -18.39 -20.94
N ARG A 345 15.37 -18.29 -19.99
CA ARG A 345 13.99 -17.86 -20.28
C ARG A 345 13.87 -16.40 -20.75
N LEU A 346 14.87 -15.55 -20.52
CA LEU A 346 14.91 -14.16 -20.99
C LEU A 346 15.52 -14.01 -22.40
N ALA A 347 15.90 -15.09 -23.07
CA ALA A 347 16.47 -15.05 -24.43
C ALA A 347 15.58 -14.35 -25.47
N GLY A 348 14.26 -14.36 -25.29
CA GLY A 348 13.28 -13.65 -26.12
C GLY A 348 12.87 -12.26 -25.61
N GLU A 349 13.35 -11.87 -24.43
CA GLU A 349 12.94 -10.65 -23.70
C GLU A 349 14.13 -9.68 -23.55
N LEU A 350 15.04 -9.67 -24.52
CA LEU A 350 16.26 -8.85 -24.48
C LEU A 350 15.93 -7.36 -24.41
N GLY A 351 16.58 -6.65 -23.49
CA GLY A 351 16.31 -5.25 -23.18
C GLY A 351 15.30 -5.03 -22.05
N ALA A 352 14.51 -6.04 -21.66
CA ALA A 352 13.61 -5.97 -20.52
C ALA A 352 14.35 -5.62 -19.22
N ILE A 353 13.73 -4.81 -18.36
CA ILE A 353 14.30 -4.42 -17.07
C ILE A 353 13.34 -4.88 -15.97
N ALA A 354 13.84 -5.68 -15.03
CA ALA A 354 13.08 -6.13 -13.88
C ALA A 354 13.04 -5.05 -12.79
N TYR A 355 11.99 -5.06 -11.96
CA TYR A 355 11.83 -4.13 -10.82
C TYR A 355 13.06 -4.04 -9.90
N ASN A 356 13.83 -5.12 -9.77
CA ASN A 356 15.12 -5.15 -9.07
C ASN A 356 15.98 -6.34 -9.58
N PRO A 357 17.28 -6.38 -9.27
CA PRO A 357 18.18 -7.46 -9.73
C PRO A 357 17.78 -8.88 -9.31
N ALA A 358 17.11 -9.07 -8.17
CA ALA A 358 16.65 -10.40 -7.74
C ALA A 358 15.46 -10.90 -8.57
N SER A 359 14.54 -10.00 -8.95
CA SER A 359 13.46 -10.30 -9.90
C SER A 359 14.00 -10.64 -11.29
N TYR A 360 15.09 -10.00 -11.73
CA TYR A 360 15.78 -10.35 -12.98
C TYR A 360 16.40 -11.76 -12.93
N GLU A 361 17.22 -12.06 -11.92
CA GLU A 361 17.85 -13.39 -11.80
C GLU A 361 16.82 -14.53 -11.63
N ALA A 362 15.70 -14.29 -10.95
CA ALA A 362 14.59 -15.25 -10.89
C ALA A 362 13.99 -15.50 -12.29
N ALA A 363 13.72 -14.45 -13.06
CA ALA A 363 13.11 -14.53 -14.38
C ALA A 363 13.97 -15.20 -15.45
N ARG A 364 15.30 -15.28 -15.26
CA ARG A 364 16.18 -16.13 -16.09
C ARG A 364 15.77 -17.61 -16.03
N THR A 365 15.21 -18.06 -14.90
CA THR A 365 14.74 -19.43 -14.68
C THR A 365 13.24 -19.60 -14.92
N SER A 366 12.40 -18.65 -14.48
CA SER A 366 10.93 -18.74 -14.60
C SER A 366 10.35 -18.15 -15.89
N GLY A 367 11.06 -17.22 -16.54
CA GLY A 367 10.47 -16.24 -17.45
C GLY A 367 9.88 -15.05 -16.70
N ILE A 368 9.47 -14.02 -17.44
CA ILE A 368 8.83 -12.82 -16.89
C ILE A 368 7.46 -13.19 -16.29
N SER A 369 7.30 -12.94 -14.99
CA SER A 369 6.01 -12.86 -14.31
C SER A 369 5.69 -11.39 -14.00
N GLY A 370 4.41 -11.02 -14.04
CA GLY A 370 3.97 -9.63 -13.82
C GLY A 370 4.47 -8.67 -14.90
N LEU A 371 4.10 -8.89 -16.16
CA LEU A 371 4.60 -8.12 -17.32
C LEU A 371 4.46 -6.60 -17.13
N ASP A 372 3.33 -6.13 -16.61
CA ASP A 372 3.09 -4.73 -16.27
C ASP A 372 4.23 -4.10 -15.43
N THR A 373 4.67 -4.81 -14.39
CA THR A 373 5.74 -4.37 -13.50
C THR A 373 7.06 -4.17 -14.24
N TRP A 374 7.34 -5.02 -15.26
CA TRP A 374 8.51 -4.90 -16.12
C TRP A 374 8.38 -3.77 -17.15
N ILE A 375 7.16 -3.44 -17.60
CA ILE A 375 6.91 -2.28 -18.48
C ILE A 375 7.12 -0.98 -17.69
N ARG A 376 6.55 -0.86 -16.47
CA ARG A 376 6.78 0.28 -15.57
C ARG A 376 8.27 0.44 -15.21
N ALA A 377 8.93 -0.66 -14.87
CA ALA A 377 10.36 -0.67 -14.58
C ALA A 377 11.20 -0.24 -15.79
N GLY A 378 10.96 -0.82 -16.96
CA GLY A 378 11.64 -0.46 -18.21
C GLY A 378 11.49 1.01 -18.57
N ALA A 379 10.26 1.52 -18.52
CA ALA A 379 9.96 2.91 -18.88
C ALA A 379 10.74 3.91 -18.02
N GLN A 380 10.66 3.79 -16.69
CA GLN A 380 11.32 4.74 -15.78
C GLN A 380 12.84 4.52 -15.72
N ALA A 381 13.32 3.27 -15.77
CA ALA A 381 14.75 2.97 -15.84
C ALA A 381 15.41 3.53 -17.11
N SER A 382 14.72 3.52 -18.25
CA SER A 382 15.25 4.05 -19.51
C SER A 382 15.61 5.53 -19.46
N LEU A 383 14.90 6.33 -18.65
CA LEU A 383 15.26 7.74 -18.42
C LEU A 383 16.63 7.86 -17.74
N GLY A 384 16.85 7.06 -16.69
CA GLY A 384 18.12 7.02 -15.95
C GLY A 384 19.27 6.42 -16.76
N LEU A 385 19.01 5.43 -17.60
CA LEU A 385 19.99 4.90 -18.56
C LEU A 385 20.39 5.96 -19.59
N ALA A 386 19.41 6.66 -20.18
CA ALA A 386 19.65 7.72 -21.17
C ALA A 386 20.31 8.99 -20.60
N GLN A 387 20.20 9.21 -19.28
CA GLN A 387 20.69 10.40 -18.56
C GLN A 387 20.21 11.75 -19.14
N ILE A 388 18.95 11.81 -19.60
CA ILE A 388 18.35 13.05 -20.09
C ILE A 388 17.21 13.52 -19.17
N GLY A 389 17.36 14.72 -18.62
CA GLY A 389 16.34 15.31 -17.76
C GLY A 389 15.09 15.75 -18.52
N PHE A 390 13.93 15.70 -17.85
CA PHE A 390 12.62 16.00 -18.44
C PHE A 390 12.55 17.33 -19.23
N TYR A 391 13.16 18.41 -18.74
CA TYR A 391 13.20 19.67 -19.50
C TYR A 391 13.93 19.52 -20.84
N SER A 392 15.11 18.91 -20.81
CA SER A 392 15.94 18.64 -21.99
C SER A 392 15.21 17.72 -22.97
N LEU A 393 14.42 16.77 -22.45
CA LEU A 393 13.56 15.86 -23.22
C LEU A 393 12.39 16.60 -23.89
N ALA A 394 11.65 17.43 -23.15
CA ALA A 394 10.51 18.23 -23.65
C ALA A 394 10.93 19.34 -24.63
N LYS A 395 12.17 19.83 -24.57
CA LYS A 395 12.75 20.70 -25.62
C LYS A 395 13.26 19.94 -26.85
N GLY A 396 12.96 18.64 -27.00
CA GLY A 396 13.36 17.81 -28.13
C GLY A 396 14.82 17.33 -28.12
N GLY A 397 15.57 17.59 -27.05
CA GLY A 397 17.02 17.32 -26.93
C GLY A 397 17.44 15.84 -26.93
N ALA A 398 16.49 14.91 -27.10
CA ALA A 398 16.78 13.50 -27.32
C ALA A 398 16.90 13.12 -28.81
N GLN A 399 16.30 13.91 -29.71
CA GLN A 399 16.37 13.67 -31.15
C GLN A 399 17.82 13.83 -31.65
N PRO A 400 18.27 13.01 -32.62
CA PRO A 400 19.46 13.34 -33.40
C PRO A 400 19.26 14.71 -34.05
N PRO A 401 20.30 15.57 -34.14
CA PRO A 401 20.17 16.84 -34.84
C PRO A 401 19.75 16.57 -36.29
N THR A 402 18.55 17.03 -36.65
CA THR A 402 18.09 16.97 -38.03
C THR A 402 19.08 17.74 -38.89
N SER A 403 19.61 17.07 -39.92
CA SER A 403 20.55 17.69 -40.85
C SER A 403 19.85 18.87 -41.52
N SER A 404 20.16 20.08 -41.09
CA SER A 404 19.60 21.31 -41.62
C SER A 404 20.08 21.49 -43.05
N VAL A 405 19.23 21.05 -44.00
CA VAL A 405 19.39 21.35 -45.42
C VAL A 405 19.32 22.87 -45.55
N SER A 406 20.48 23.50 -45.70
CA SER A 406 20.60 24.94 -45.80
C SER A 406 19.83 25.42 -47.03
N GLU A 407 18.79 26.23 -46.80
CA GLU A 407 17.93 26.76 -47.86
C GLU A 407 18.75 27.61 -48.84
N THR A 408 19.15 26.98 -49.95
CA THR A 408 19.70 27.68 -51.11
C THR A 408 18.53 27.94 -52.07
N PRO A 409 18.07 29.18 -52.23
CA PRO A 409 16.86 29.48 -53.00
C PRO A 409 17.08 29.15 -54.48
N THR A 410 16.36 28.14 -54.97
CA THR A 410 16.46 27.68 -56.36
C THR A 410 15.42 28.39 -57.22
N THR A 411 15.89 29.22 -58.15
CA THR A 411 15.03 29.88 -59.14
C THR A 411 14.58 28.88 -60.21
N SER A 412 13.29 28.88 -60.54
CA SER A 412 12.69 27.98 -61.54
C SER A 412 13.15 28.25 -62.98
N SER A 413 13.34 27.20 -63.78
CA SER A 413 12.97 27.14 -65.22
C SER A 413 13.05 25.72 -65.83
N GLU A 414 11.91 25.22 -66.27
CA GLU A 414 11.62 24.47 -67.52
C GLU A 414 12.44 23.26 -68.06
N THR A 415 11.64 22.26 -68.50
CA THR A 415 11.81 21.42 -69.70
C THR A 415 12.81 20.24 -69.68
N GLY A 416 12.28 19.00 -69.77
CA GLY A 416 13.06 17.79 -70.07
C GLY A 416 12.36 16.44 -69.84
N SER A 417 11.67 15.90 -70.85
CA SER A 417 11.27 14.49 -70.99
C SER A 417 11.87 13.96 -72.32
N PRO A 418 11.98 12.64 -72.64
CA PRO A 418 11.11 11.52 -72.21
C PRO A 418 11.83 10.15 -71.96
N THR A 419 11.04 9.05 -71.92
CA THR A 419 11.44 7.63 -72.18
C THR A 419 12.06 6.87 -70.97
N SER A 420 11.68 5.65 -70.57
CA SER A 420 10.72 4.63 -71.12
C SER A 420 10.13 3.67 -70.06
N THR A 421 8.88 3.23 -70.26
CA THR A 421 8.22 1.99 -69.75
C THR A 421 8.64 0.75 -70.59
N PRO A 422 8.19 -0.53 -70.38
CA PRO A 422 7.12 -1.10 -69.52
C PRO A 422 7.62 -2.21 -68.54
N THR A 423 6.82 -2.84 -67.65
CA THR A 423 5.76 -3.89 -67.87
C THR A 423 5.14 -4.16 -66.47
N SER A 424 3.81 -4.08 -66.20
CA SER A 424 2.71 -5.06 -66.47
C SER A 424 2.96 -6.46 -65.85
N THR A 425 2.01 -7.26 -65.34
CA THR A 425 0.53 -7.41 -65.56
C THR A 425 -0.02 -8.27 -64.37
N THR A 426 -1.16 -7.97 -63.67
CA THR A 426 -2.55 -8.49 -63.91
C THR A 426 -2.81 -9.92 -63.37
N SER A 427 -3.90 -10.32 -62.68
CA SER A 427 -5.13 -9.66 -62.14
C SER A 427 -6.01 -10.60 -61.25
N GLU A 428 -7.05 -10.04 -60.57
CA GLU A 428 -8.46 -10.48 -60.28
C GLU A 428 -8.98 -11.95 -60.47
N PRO A 429 -10.20 -12.37 -59.96
CA PRO A 429 -11.43 -11.59 -59.67
C PRO A 429 -12.30 -11.95 -58.40
N VAL A 430 -13.48 -11.31 -58.32
CA VAL A 430 -14.53 -11.28 -57.25
C VAL A 430 -15.76 -12.21 -57.56
N PRO A 431 -16.46 -12.79 -56.55
CA PRO A 431 -17.87 -12.44 -56.21
C PRO A 431 -18.18 -12.46 -54.68
N THR A 432 -19.13 -11.76 -54.03
CA THR A 432 -20.44 -11.09 -54.32
C THR A 432 -21.67 -11.86 -53.81
N SER A 433 -22.29 -11.39 -52.72
CA SER A 433 -23.71 -11.47 -52.25
C SER A 433 -23.78 -10.93 -50.81
N THR A 434 -24.64 -10.04 -50.32
CA THR A 434 -25.98 -9.50 -50.71
C THR A 434 -27.19 -10.34 -50.30
N THR A 435 -27.72 -10.08 -49.09
CA THR A 435 -29.13 -10.33 -48.72
C THR A 435 -29.61 -9.24 -47.74
N THR A 436 -30.85 -8.76 -47.90
CA THR A 436 -31.52 -7.81 -46.98
C THR A 436 -32.89 -8.36 -46.60
N THR A 437 -33.25 -8.33 -45.31
CA THR A 437 -34.62 -8.61 -44.82
C THR A 437 -34.95 -7.68 -43.64
N THR A 438 -36.24 -7.38 -43.42
CA THR A 438 -36.68 -6.19 -42.68
C THR A 438 -38.01 -6.41 -41.93
N THR A 439 -38.14 -5.82 -40.73
CA THR A 439 -39.40 -5.49 -40.01
C THR A 439 -40.26 -6.59 -39.34
N THR A 440 -40.25 -6.55 -38.00
CA THR A 440 -41.38 -6.47 -37.04
C THR A 440 -42.63 -7.38 -37.13
N THR A 441 -43.02 -7.96 -35.98
CA THR A 441 -44.43 -8.01 -35.49
C THR A 441 -44.46 -8.20 -33.96
N THR A 442 -45.46 -7.58 -33.30
CA THR A 442 -45.70 -7.60 -31.84
C THR A 442 -46.72 -8.66 -31.43
N THR A 443 -46.55 -9.32 -30.28
CA THR A 443 -47.63 -10.05 -29.59
C THR A 443 -47.54 -9.88 -28.07
N THR A 444 -48.68 -9.66 -27.41
CA THR A 444 -48.85 -9.50 -25.96
C THR A 444 -49.46 -10.76 -25.33
N THR A 445 -49.00 -11.17 -24.14
CA THR A 445 -49.71 -12.12 -23.26
C THR A 445 -49.60 -11.69 -21.80
N THR A 446 -50.61 -12.01 -20.99
CA THR A 446 -50.90 -11.38 -19.69
C THR A 446 -50.56 -12.24 -18.47
N THR A 447 -50.23 -11.56 -17.37
CA THR A 447 -50.19 -11.94 -15.94
C THR A 447 -50.91 -13.22 -15.49
N THR A 448 -50.25 -13.95 -14.58
CA THR A 448 -50.91 -14.66 -13.46
C THR A 448 -50.24 -14.27 -12.14
N THR A 449 -51.03 -13.93 -11.13
CA THR A 449 -50.55 -13.52 -9.79
C THR A 449 -50.91 -14.57 -8.75
N THR A 450 -50.01 -14.87 -7.81
CA THR A 450 -50.35 -15.62 -6.58
C THR A 450 -49.94 -14.80 -5.37
N THR A 451 -50.93 -14.36 -4.58
CA THR A 451 -50.75 -13.64 -3.32
C THR A 451 -51.02 -14.57 -2.15
N THR A 452 -50.15 -14.59 -1.14
CA THR A 452 -50.42 -15.24 0.14
C THR A 452 -50.40 -14.21 1.25
N THR A 453 -51.54 -14.03 1.92
CA THR A 453 -51.71 -13.08 3.03
C THR A 453 -51.66 -13.82 4.36
N THR A 454 -50.93 -13.29 5.35
CA THR A 454 -51.06 -13.70 6.76
C THR A 454 -51.17 -12.46 7.64
N THR A 455 -52.09 -12.48 8.60
CA THR A 455 -52.56 -11.30 9.34
C THR A 455 -51.84 -11.07 10.68
N SER A 456 -51.96 -9.85 11.19
CA SER A 456 -51.49 -9.37 12.49
C SER A 456 -51.96 -10.18 13.70
N VAL A 457 -51.15 -10.16 14.77
CA VAL A 457 -51.65 -9.93 16.14
C VAL A 457 -50.65 -9.06 16.91
N THR A 458 -51.15 -8.15 17.76
CA THR A 458 -50.37 -7.34 18.71
C THR A 458 -50.86 -7.66 20.13
N PRO A 459 -49.97 -7.72 21.13
CA PRO A 459 -50.31 -7.13 22.42
C PRO A 459 -49.16 -6.34 23.08
N THR A 460 -49.50 -5.13 23.52
CA THR A 460 -48.91 -4.34 24.61
C THR A 460 -50.02 -4.26 25.68
N PRO A 461 -49.81 -4.05 27.00
CA PRO A 461 -48.72 -3.33 27.68
C PRO A 461 -48.17 -4.14 28.90
N SER A 462 -47.60 -3.64 30.02
CA SER A 462 -47.53 -2.29 30.66
C SER A 462 -46.49 -2.20 31.80
N THR A 463 -46.01 -0.98 32.10
CA THR A 463 -45.52 -0.47 33.42
C THR A 463 -44.27 -1.13 34.06
N SER A 464 -43.46 -0.47 34.92
CA SER A 464 -43.42 0.91 35.44
C SER A 464 -42.03 1.24 36.04
N SER A 465 -41.59 2.51 35.95
CA SER A 465 -40.84 3.37 36.91
C SER A 465 -39.86 2.75 37.95
N GLN A 466 -38.73 3.37 38.35
CA GLN A 466 -38.51 4.80 38.65
C GLN A 466 -37.06 5.29 38.37
N SER A 467 -36.79 6.58 38.65
CA SER A 467 -35.53 7.29 38.39
C SER A 467 -34.75 7.65 39.67
N VAL A 468 -33.41 7.61 39.61
CA VAL A 468 -32.48 8.32 40.52
C VAL A 468 -31.25 8.81 39.71
N SER A 469 -30.66 9.95 40.08
CA SER A 469 -29.40 10.50 39.56
C SER A 469 -28.85 11.55 40.55
N PRO A 470 -27.61 12.05 40.42
CA PRO A 470 -26.32 11.39 40.14
C PRO A 470 -25.39 11.50 41.37
N PRO A 471 -24.07 11.18 41.26
CA PRO A 471 -23.10 12.27 41.10
C PRO A 471 -21.89 11.93 40.20
N ALA A 472 -21.07 12.95 39.91
CA ALA A 472 -19.79 12.85 39.20
C ALA A 472 -18.61 13.20 40.15
N PRO A 473 -17.34 13.25 39.69
CA PRO A 473 -16.43 12.11 39.71
C PRO A 473 -15.26 12.29 40.71
N SER A 474 -14.53 11.21 40.97
CA SER A 474 -13.23 11.23 41.67
C SER A 474 -12.21 10.37 40.94
N THR A 475 -10.98 10.86 40.80
CA THR A 475 -9.92 10.25 39.99
C THR A 475 -9.22 9.07 40.67
N VAL A 476 -8.70 8.16 39.83
CA VAL A 476 -8.03 6.92 40.22
C VAL A 476 -6.58 7.15 40.62
N THR A 477 -6.15 6.49 41.71
CA THR A 477 -4.77 5.94 41.85
C THR A 477 -4.86 4.64 42.65
N VAL A 478 -4.52 3.50 42.04
CA VAL A 478 -4.41 2.20 42.74
C VAL A 478 -3.14 1.49 42.30
N THR A 479 -2.24 1.23 43.25
CA THR A 479 -1.03 0.42 43.05
C THR A 479 -1.25 -0.93 43.72
N ASN A 480 -1.33 -2.01 42.94
CA ASN A 480 -1.62 -3.33 43.50
C ASN A 480 -0.35 -4.05 43.98
N THR A 481 -0.33 -4.40 45.27
CA THR A 481 0.62 -5.35 45.86
C THR A 481 -0.04 -6.02 47.08
N PRO A 482 -0.44 -7.31 47.00
CA PRO A 482 -1.02 -8.03 48.13
C PRO A 482 0.00 -8.30 49.26
N PRO A 483 -0.42 -8.37 50.54
CA PRO A 483 0.48 -8.47 51.69
C PRO A 483 0.90 -9.91 52.05
N ALA A 484 2.10 -10.06 52.61
CA ALA A 484 2.69 -11.35 52.95
C ALA A 484 2.25 -11.92 54.33
N ALA A 485 2.12 -13.24 54.40
CA ALA A 485 2.10 -14.02 55.65
C ALA A 485 3.49 -14.62 55.97
N LYS A 486 3.74 -14.99 57.24
CA LYS A 486 5.06 -15.40 57.76
C LYS A 486 4.97 -16.69 58.64
N PRO A 487 6.08 -17.41 58.92
CA PRO A 487 6.23 -18.81 58.44
C PRO A 487 6.70 -19.81 59.55
N VAL A 488 7.49 -20.85 59.18
CA VAL A 488 8.36 -21.76 60.01
C VAL A 488 7.68 -23.06 60.52
N PRO A 489 8.33 -24.27 60.54
CA PRO A 489 9.44 -24.88 59.74
C PRO A 489 9.08 -26.36 59.30
N ASP A 490 9.93 -27.41 59.09
CA ASP A 490 11.40 -27.62 58.95
C ASP A 490 11.77 -28.90 58.12
N LYS A 491 12.99 -28.93 57.55
CA LYS A 491 13.91 -30.10 57.37
C LYS A 491 13.58 -31.36 56.51
N PRO A 492 14.59 -32.22 56.13
CA PRO A 492 14.71 -32.71 54.74
C PRO A 492 15.15 -34.19 54.53
N ALA A 493 15.38 -34.60 53.28
CA ALA A 493 16.08 -35.84 52.89
C ALA A 493 16.91 -35.68 51.58
N PRO A 494 17.90 -36.57 51.25
CA PRO A 494 19.04 -36.16 50.41
C PRO A 494 19.42 -37.02 49.16
N LYS A 495 20.10 -36.33 48.22
CA LYS A 495 21.11 -36.74 47.19
C LYS A 495 21.39 -38.24 46.86
N THR A 496 21.37 -38.56 45.56
CA THR A 496 22.30 -39.47 44.83
C THR A 496 22.33 -39.09 43.34
N VAL A 497 23.44 -38.57 42.76
CA VAL A 497 24.58 -39.26 42.11
C VAL A 497 24.26 -39.97 40.78
N ALA A 498 25.00 -39.63 39.71
CA ALA A 498 24.80 -40.12 38.33
C ALA A 498 26.07 -40.77 37.71
N PRO A 499 25.94 -41.68 36.70
CA PRO A 499 27.05 -42.31 35.98
C PRO A 499 27.32 -41.75 34.56
N LYS A 500 28.50 -42.04 33.99
CA LYS A 500 28.93 -41.67 32.61
C LYS A 500 29.02 -42.90 31.65
N PRO A 501 29.08 -42.70 30.31
CA PRO A 501 28.72 -43.73 29.32
C PRO A 501 29.88 -44.64 28.83
N LYS A 502 29.52 -45.67 28.02
CA LYS A 502 30.42 -46.58 27.28
C LYS A 502 30.37 -46.32 25.75
N LYS A 503 31.31 -46.90 24.99
CA LYS A 503 31.55 -46.74 23.53
C LYS A 503 31.18 -47.98 22.70
N THR A 504 31.42 -47.89 21.37
CA THR A 504 31.43 -48.96 20.31
C THR A 504 30.02 -49.39 19.83
N VAL A 505 29.76 -49.81 18.57
CA VAL A 505 30.60 -50.25 17.41
C VAL A 505 30.04 -49.70 16.07
N THR A 506 30.87 -49.63 15.01
CA THR A 506 30.45 -49.32 13.61
C THR A 506 30.54 -50.55 12.70
N PRO A 507 29.50 -50.90 11.89
CA PRO A 507 29.58 -51.90 10.82
C PRO A 507 29.65 -51.30 9.40
N ARG A 508 30.04 -52.10 8.39
CA ARG A 508 30.20 -51.69 6.98
C ARG A 508 29.46 -52.64 6.02
N ALA A 509 28.64 -52.06 5.14
CA ALA A 509 28.14 -52.52 3.84
C ALA A 509 27.73 -54.00 3.60
N SER A 510 26.56 -54.18 2.98
CA SER A 510 26.19 -55.34 2.18
C SER A 510 25.53 -54.88 0.88
N THR A 511 25.60 -55.67 -0.19
CA THR A 511 25.19 -55.29 -1.56
C THR A 511 23.93 -56.00 -2.01
N GLY A 512 22.95 -55.25 -2.55
CA GLY A 512 21.80 -55.80 -3.25
C GLY A 512 21.10 -54.72 -4.08
N ALA A 513 20.94 -54.94 -5.38
CA ALA A 513 20.36 -53.96 -6.31
C ALA A 513 18.90 -54.29 -6.67
N ARG A 514 18.03 -53.27 -6.71
CA ARG A 514 16.74 -53.36 -7.41
C ARG A 514 16.33 -51.98 -7.98
N VAL A 515 15.50 -52.03 -9.01
CA VAL A 515 15.14 -50.93 -9.93
C VAL A 515 14.42 -49.75 -9.22
N PRO A 516 14.70 -48.48 -9.57
CA PRO A 516 14.03 -47.31 -8.99
C PRO A 516 12.65 -47.03 -9.62
N PRO A 517 11.67 -46.56 -8.84
CA PRO A 517 10.51 -45.79 -9.32
C PRO A 517 10.92 -44.39 -9.83
N PRO A 518 10.02 -43.62 -10.50
CA PRO A 518 10.37 -42.33 -11.09
C PRO A 518 10.74 -41.27 -10.06
N THR A 519 11.67 -40.38 -10.45
CA THR A 519 12.26 -39.35 -9.61
C THR A 519 11.26 -38.28 -9.19
N ALA A 520 10.84 -38.28 -7.93
CA ALA A 520 10.34 -37.07 -7.28
C ALA A 520 11.45 -36.02 -7.24
N ILE A 521 11.13 -34.74 -7.49
CA ILE A 521 12.11 -33.65 -7.44
C ILE A 521 12.58 -33.51 -5.99
N ALA A 522 13.84 -33.87 -5.74
CA ALA A 522 14.43 -33.77 -4.41
C ALA A 522 14.58 -32.30 -4.02
N THR A 523 14.01 -31.91 -2.87
CA THR A 523 14.30 -30.62 -2.24
C THR A 523 15.80 -30.54 -1.90
N PRO A 524 16.45 -29.37 -2.10
CA PRO A 524 17.87 -29.23 -1.78
C PRO A 524 18.14 -29.48 -0.30
N VAL A 525 19.05 -30.40 0.00
CA VAL A 525 19.51 -30.63 1.38
C VAL A 525 20.32 -29.41 1.84
N ALA A 526 19.88 -28.76 2.91
CA ALA A 526 20.50 -27.54 3.43
C ALA A 526 21.95 -27.76 3.87
N VAL A 527 22.82 -26.78 3.59
CA VAL A 527 24.21 -26.78 4.04
C VAL A 527 24.28 -26.14 5.43
N PRO A 528 25.02 -26.68 6.40
CA PRO A 528 25.18 -26.05 7.71
C PRO A 528 25.69 -24.60 7.58
N GLY A 529 24.83 -23.64 7.91
CA GLY A 529 25.04 -22.20 7.67
C GLY A 529 24.00 -21.53 6.77
N THR A 530 23.09 -22.26 6.10
CA THR A 530 22.11 -21.70 5.14
C THR A 530 20.66 -21.68 5.63
N ALA A 531 20.40 -21.77 6.93
CA ALA A 531 19.04 -21.79 7.48
C ALA A 531 18.36 -20.41 7.37
N THR A 532 17.17 -20.38 6.75
CA THR A 532 16.36 -19.16 6.57
C THR A 532 15.93 -18.55 7.92
N ALA A 533 15.54 -17.28 7.94
CA ALA A 533 15.02 -16.64 9.14
C ALA A 533 13.79 -17.40 9.71
N ALA A 534 12.88 -17.84 8.83
CA ALA A 534 11.73 -18.66 9.20
C ALA A 534 12.14 -20.02 9.80
N SER A 535 13.12 -20.70 9.21
CA SER A 535 13.60 -22.00 9.70
C SER A 535 14.30 -21.90 11.05
N ARG A 536 15.11 -20.86 11.27
CA ARG A 536 15.70 -20.56 12.59
C ARG A 536 14.62 -20.28 13.63
N LEU A 537 13.59 -19.51 13.29
CA LEU A 537 12.49 -19.19 14.19
C LEU A 537 11.64 -20.42 14.51
N GLY A 538 11.28 -21.24 13.52
CA GLY A 538 10.53 -22.48 13.76
C GLY A 538 11.28 -23.47 14.65
N ALA A 539 12.60 -23.59 14.46
CA ALA A 539 13.47 -24.37 15.33
C ALA A 539 13.54 -23.78 16.76
N TYR A 540 13.69 -22.47 16.90
CA TYR A 540 13.67 -21.78 18.20
C TYR A 540 12.36 -22.03 18.96
N LEU A 541 11.21 -21.84 18.30
CA LEU A 541 9.89 -22.05 18.90
C LEU A 541 9.72 -23.53 19.34
N THR A 542 10.10 -24.48 18.49
CA THR A 542 10.07 -25.92 18.83
C THR A 542 10.97 -26.26 20.02
N ASN A 543 12.14 -25.62 20.13
CA ASN A 543 13.08 -25.83 21.24
C ASN A 543 12.61 -25.26 22.59
N ARG A 544 11.47 -24.55 22.65
CA ARG A 544 10.84 -24.09 23.89
C ARG A 544 9.73 -25.04 24.40
N LEU A 545 9.40 -26.10 23.67
CA LEU A 545 8.37 -27.06 24.07
C LEU A 545 8.89 -28.08 25.09
N VAL A 546 8.16 -28.22 26.20
CA VAL A 546 8.25 -29.34 27.13
C VAL A 546 7.48 -30.53 26.55
N GLY A 547 7.95 -31.75 26.80
CA GLY A 547 7.51 -32.97 26.10
C GLY A 547 7.82 -33.02 24.59
N GLY A 548 8.18 -31.88 23.99
CA GLY A 548 8.15 -31.67 22.55
C GLY A 548 6.74 -31.40 22.01
N ASP A 549 5.75 -31.09 22.85
CA ASP A 549 4.35 -30.94 22.48
C ASP A 549 3.59 -29.77 23.15
N HIS A 550 4.09 -29.18 24.24
CA HIS A 550 3.43 -28.02 24.89
C HIS A 550 4.42 -27.00 25.45
N VAL A 551 3.96 -25.75 25.61
CA VAL A 551 4.70 -24.68 26.32
C VAL A 551 4.41 -24.79 27.82
N GLU A 552 5.41 -24.55 28.65
CA GLU A 552 5.25 -24.36 30.10
C GLU A 552 5.70 -22.96 30.53
N VAL A 553 4.95 -22.35 31.45
CA VAL A 553 5.28 -21.09 32.13
C VAL A 553 5.50 -21.37 33.63
N THR A 554 6.42 -20.64 34.27
CA THR A 554 6.69 -20.76 35.71
C THR A 554 6.43 -19.45 36.43
N GLU A 555 5.47 -19.46 37.35
CA GLU A 555 5.05 -18.31 38.16
C GLU A 555 5.02 -18.70 39.65
N ASP A 556 5.52 -17.83 40.53
CA ASP A 556 5.70 -18.08 41.97
C ASP A 556 6.38 -19.44 42.32
N GLY A 557 7.25 -19.92 41.44
CA GLY A 557 7.96 -21.19 41.60
C GLY A 557 7.11 -22.44 41.34
N LYS A 558 5.90 -22.29 40.79
CA LYS A 558 5.06 -23.36 40.24
C LYS A 558 5.09 -23.30 38.73
N THR A 559 5.08 -24.46 38.08
CA THR A 559 5.06 -24.57 36.62
C THR A 559 3.66 -25.01 36.16
N TYR A 560 3.17 -24.37 35.11
CA TYR A 560 1.86 -24.61 34.51
C TYR A 560 2.01 -24.75 33.00
N VAL A 561 1.09 -25.46 32.36
CA VAL A 561 1.00 -25.49 30.90
C VAL A 561 0.45 -24.16 30.39
N ASP A 562 1.18 -23.53 29.47
CA ASP A 562 0.72 -22.35 28.75
C ASP A 562 -0.01 -22.80 27.48
N TYR A 563 -1.30 -23.09 27.63
CA TYR A 563 -2.13 -23.59 26.53
C TYR A 563 -2.32 -22.55 25.42
N ASP A 564 -2.33 -21.25 25.76
CA ASP A 564 -2.53 -20.17 24.80
C ASP A 564 -1.30 -20.00 23.90
N ALA A 565 -0.11 -19.89 24.50
CA ALA A 565 1.13 -19.87 23.73
C ALA A 565 1.39 -21.20 23.00
N THR A 566 0.83 -22.33 23.45
CA THR A 566 0.86 -23.59 22.72
C THR A 566 -0.06 -23.57 21.48
N ALA A 567 -1.25 -22.97 21.58
CA ALA A 567 -2.16 -22.80 20.45
C ALA A 567 -1.60 -21.82 19.40
N ASP A 568 -1.08 -20.68 19.86
CA ASP A 568 -0.45 -19.70 18.98
C ASP A 568 0.87 -20.23 18.39
N LEU A 569 1.58 -21.17 19.05
CA LEU A 569 2.71 -21.89 18.46
C LEU A 569 2.30 -22.82 17.31
N VAL A 570 1.12 -23.47 17.39
CA VAL A 570 0.59 -24.25 16.26
C VAL A 570 0.33 -23.35 15.06
N LEU A 571 -0.28 -22.18 15.27
CA LEU A 571 -0.57 -21.21 14.21
C LEU A 571 0.70 -20.53 13.67
N ALA A 572 1.67 -20.21 14.53
CA ALA A 572 2.97 -19.64 14.17
C ALA A 572 3.79 -20.60 13.30
N LEU A 573 3.88 -21.89 13.67
CA LEU A 573 4.59 -22.89 12.87
C LEU A 573 3.88 -23.19 11.54
N ARG A 574 2.54 -23.23 11.52
CA ARG A 574 1.74 -23.27 10.27
C ARG A 574 2.04 -22.07 9.38
N ALA A 575 2.15 -20.86 9.94
CA ALA A 575 2.52 -19.67 9.19
C ALA A 575 3.95 -19.76 8.63
N LEU A 576 4.91 -20.32 9.38
CA LEU A 576 6.32 -20.47 8.98
C LEU A 576 6.59 -21.57 7.94
N ASP A 577 5.67 -22.51 7.72
CA ASP A 577 5.85 -23.74 6.93
C ASP A 577 6.86 -24.73 7.51
N GLU A 578 7.11 -24.63 8.82
CA GLU A 578 8.24 -25.26 9.51
C GLU A 578 7.76 -26.23 10.60
N GLN A 579 8.57 -27.25 10.88
CA GLN A 579 8.36 -28.20 11.99
C GLN A 579 6.98 -28.93 12.01
N PRO A 580 6.53 -29.55 10.89
CA PRO A 580 5.19 -30.15 10.79
C PRO A 580 4.92 -31.27 11.82
N ASP A 581 5.94 -32.06 12.19
CA ASP A 581 5.81 -33.07 13.25
C ASP A 581 5.50 -32.42 14.62
N THR A 582 6.03 -31.22 14.87
CA THR A 582 5.78 -30.45 16.09
C THR A 582 4.37 -29.87 16.08
N VAL A 583 3.94 -29.30 14.94
CA VAL A 583 2.55 -28.87 14.73
C VAL A 583 1.57 -30.02 15.01
N ALA A 584 1.85 -31.22 14.52
CA ALA A 584 1.00 -32.39 14.74
C ALA A 584 0.95 -32.84 16.21
N ARG A 585 2.09 -32.83 16.92
CA ARG A 585 2.14 -33.17 18.36
C ARG A 585 1.41 -32.13 19.22
N ALA A 586 1.68 -30.84 19.02
CA ALA A 586 1.07 -29.76 19.79
C ALA A 586 -0.44 -29.65 19.54
N SER A 587 -0.88 -29.81 18.29
CA SER A 587 -2.31 -29.90 17.97
C SER A 587 -2.96 -31.09 18.70
N LYS A 588 -2.31 -32.25 18.71
CA LYS A 588 -2.82 -33.43 19.42
C LYS A 588 -2.87 -33.23 20.95
N PHE A 589 -1.89 -32.55 21.53
CA PHE A 589 -1.87 -32.21 22.95
C PHE A 589 -3.07 -31.32 23.33
N LEU A 590 -3.24 -30.20 22.62
CA LEU A 590 -4.33 -29.23 22.84
C LEU A 590 -5.73 -29.84 22.71
N LEU A 591 -5.87 -30.86 21.87
CA LEU A 591 -7.13 -31.56 21.59
C LEU A 591 -7.33 -32.82 22.45
N THR A 592 -6.50 -33.04 23.49
CA THR A 592 -6.85 -33.97 24.57
C THR A 592 -8.03 -33.41 25.38
N ASN A 593 -8.86 -34.30 25.93
CA ASN A 593 -9.98 -33.90 26.79
C ASN A 593 -9.49 -33.03 27.97
N GLU A 594 -8.35 -33.39 28.55
CA GLU A 594 -7.76 -32.73 29.70
C GLU A 594 -7.27 -31.30 29.34
N ALA A 595 -6.63 -31.12 28.18
CA ALA A 595 -6.21 -29.81 27.71
C ALA A 595 -7.41 -28.92 27.31
N VAL A 596 -8.41 -29.47 26.63
CA VAL A 596 -9.67 -28.75 26.31
C VAL A 596 -10.37 -28.30 27.59
N GLN A 597 -10.51 -29.18 28.58
CA GLN A 597 -11.14 -28.83 29.86
C GLN A 597 -10.35 -27.77 30.65
N ALA A 598 -9.02 -27.78 30.59
CA ALA A 598 -8.19 -26.77 31.24
C ALA A 598 -8.24 -25.41 30.54
N TYR A 599 -8.03 -25.38 29.23
CA TYR A 599 -7.86 -24.14 28.46
C TYR A 599 -9.20 -23.47 28.11
N ALA A 600 -10.20 -24.24 27.67
CA ALA A 600 -11.51 -23.68 27.31
C ALA A 600 -12.50 -23.64 28.47
N HIS A 601 -12.38 -24.51 29.48
CA HIS A 601 -13.36 -24.66 30.56
C HIS A 601 -12.79 -24.49 31.98
N GLY A 602 -11.54 -24.05 32.11
CA GLY A 602 -10.90 -23.72 33.39
C GLY A 602 -10.70 -24.88 34.37
N ALA A 603 -11.03 -26.12 34.03
CA ALA A 603 -10.97 -27.26 34.95
C ALA A 603 -9.57 -27.91 34.94
N PRO A 604 -8.95 -28.20 36.11
CA PRO A 604 -9.56 -28.33 37.44
C PRO A 604 -9.43 -27.08 38.32
N TYR A 605 -9.06 -25.93 37.77
CA TYR A 605 -8.84 -24.68 38.52
C TYR A 605 -10.17 -24.04 38.96
N GLU A 606 -11.22 -24.18 38.14
CA GLU A 606 -12.60 -23.85 38.48
C GLU A 606 -13.43 -25.07 38.89
N GLN A 607 -14.42 -24.81 39.77
CA GLN A 607 -15.48 -25.76 40.13
C GLN A 607 -16.82 -25.41 39.46
N SER A 608 -16.90 -24.21 38.86
CA SER A 608 -17.96 -23.74 37.96
C SER A 608 -17.78 -24.36 36.57
N GLY A 609 -18.87 -24.57 35.84
CA GLY A 609 -18.82 -24.92 34.42
C GLY A 609 -18.44 -23.72 33.56
N ALA A 610 -17.16 -23.34 33.59
CA ALA A 610 -16.63 -22.21 32.84
C ALA A 610 -16.53 -22.50 31.33
N ALA A 611 -16.45 -21.45 30.53
CA ALA A 611 -16.31 -21.49 29.08
C ALA A 611 -15.76 -20.15 28.58
N TYR A 612 -14.62 -20.18 27.89
CA TYR A 612 -13.90 -18.98 27.43
C TYR A 612 -13.88 -18.84 25.91
N ALA A 613 -14.24 -17.66 25.40
CA ALA A 613 -14.52 -17.47 23.97
C ALA A 613 -13.28 -17.60 23.06
N GLU A 614 -12.16 -16.97 23.42
CA GLU A 614 -10.93 -17.04 22.62
C GLU A 614 -10.25 -18.42 22.69
N PRO A 615 -10.07 -19.05 23.88
CA PRO A 615 -9.60 -20.43 23.96
C PRO A 615 -10.42 -21.43 23.15
N LEU A 616 -11.76 -21.34 23.19
CA LEU A 616 -12.63 -22.15 22.34
C LEU A 616 -12.41 -21.86 20.85
N ALA A 617 -12.24 -20.59 20.46
CA ALA A 617 -11.98 -20.21 19.08
C ALA A 617 -10.62 -20.70 18.55
N LYS A 618 -9.54 -20.51 19.31
CA LYS A 618 -8.20 -21.05 19.01
C LYS A 618 -8.24 -22.57 18.92
N LEU A 619 -8.91 -23.27 19.84
CA LEU A 619 -9.10 -24.73 19.79
C LEU A 619 -9.92 -25.21 18.58
N VAL A 620 -10.98 -24.49 18.16
CA VAL A 620 -11.72 -24.82 16.92
C VAL A 620 -10.78 -24.76 15.71
N LEU A 621 -9.99 -23.71 15.57
CA LEU A 621 -9.09 -23.54 14.44
C LEU A 621 -7.98 -24.61 14.44
N VAL A 622 -7.41 -24.93 15.60
CA VAL A 622 -6.44 -26.04 15.77
C VAL A 622 -7.09 -27.39 15.44
N ALA A 623 -8.34 -27.63 15.86
CA ALA A 623 -9.07 -28.86 15.56
C ALA A 623 -9.34 -29.04 14.07
N GLU A 624 -9.70 -27.99 13.34
CA GLU A 624 -9.93 -28.07 11.89
C GLU A 624 -8.62 -28.17 11.09
N PHE A 625 -7.55 -27.47 11.49
CA PHE A 625 -6.20 -27.68 10.95
C PHE A 625 -5.70 -29.13 11.15
N ALA A 626 -6.07 -29.75 12.28
CA ALA A 626 -5.77 -31.15 12.60
C ALA A 626 -6.77 -32.16 11.99
N LYS A 627 -7.87 -31.67 11.40
CA LYS A 627 -8.99 -32.46 10.85
C LYS A 627 -9.58 -33.43 11.89
N ALA A 628 -9.72 -32.95 13.13
CA ALA A 628 -10.16 -33.73 14.28
C ALA A 628 -11.66 -33.57 14.58
N ASP A 629 -12.33 -34.68 14.88
CA ASP A 629 -13.79 -34.76 15.07
C ASP A 629 -14.34 -33.79 16.15
N VAL A 630 -13.52 -33.40 17.12
CA VAL A 630 -13.89 -32.49 18.22
C VAL A 630 -14.21 -31.06 17.76
N ALA A 631 -13.78 -30.66 16.56
CA ALA A 631 -14.01 -29.31 16.02
C ALA A 631 -15.49 -28.87 16.05
N GLY A 632 -16.41 -29.79 15.72
CA GLY A 632 -17.84 -29.52 15.74
C GLY A 632 -18.41 -29.27 17.14
N GLN A 633 -17.89 -29.97 18.15
CA GLN A 633 -18.28 -29.79 19.55
C GLN A 633 -17.74 -28.47 20.09
N LEU A 634 -16.44 -28.20 19.90
CA LEU A 634 -15.79 -26.95 20.32
C LEU A 634 -16.49 -25.71 19.72
N ARG A 635 -16.91 -25.78 18.45
CA ARG A 635 -17.69 -24.72 17.80
C ARG A 635 -19.09 -24.59 18.39
N ALA A 636 -19.76 -25.69 18.70
CA ALA A 636 -21.06 -25.67 19.35
C ALA A 636 -21.00 -25.09 20.77
N ASP A 637 -19.88 -25.27 21.48
CA ASP A 637 -19.63 -24.64 22.78
C ASP A 637 -19.31 -23.15 22.66
N LEU A 638 -18.47 -22.75 21.69
CA LEU A 638 -18.21 -21.34 21.37
C LEU A 638 -19.49 -20.55 21.04
N VAL A 639 -20.39 -21.14 20.24
CA VAL A 639 -21.64 -20.49 19.85
C VAL A 639 -22.60 -20.27 21.02
N LYS A 640 -22.50 -21.04 22.13
CA LYS A 640 -23.28 -20.79 23.36
C LYS A 640 -22.87 -19.50 24.08
N LEU A 641 -21.64 -19.02 23.84
CA LEU A 641 -21.13 -17.76 24.40
C LEU A 641 -21.56 -16.52 23.60
N ARG A 642 -22.19 -16.71 22.43
CA ARG A 642 -22.64 -15.63 21.55
C ARG A 642 -24.01 -15.10 21.99
N GLY A 643 -24.03 -13.86 22.50
CA GLY A 643 -25.23 -13.10 22.80
C GLY A 643 -26.06 -12.77 21.54
N VAL A 644 -27.30 -12.32 21.76
CA VAL A 644 -28.24 -11.94 20.68
C VAL A 644 -27.81 -10.67 19.92
N ASP A 645 -26.93 -9.87 20.53
CA ASP A 645 -26.19 -8.75 19.96
C ASP A 645 -24.95 -9.17 19.16
N GLY A 646 -24.64 -10.48 19.14
CA GLY A 646 -23.48 -11.06 18.47
C GLY A 646 -22.20 -11.06 19.31
N LYS A 647 -22.22 -10.50 20.53
CA LYS A 647 -21.08 -10.43 21.42
C LYS A 647 -20.73 -11.80 21.98
N PHE A 648 -19.46 -12.20 21.95
CA PHE A 648 -18.99 -13.37 22.69
C PHE A 648 -18.58 -12.95 24.11
N THR A 649 -19.14 -13.60 25.12
CA THR A 649 -18.90 -13.29 26.54
C THR A 649 -18.50 -14.54 27.29
N ASP A 650 -17.47 -14.45 28.13
CA ASP A 650 -16.99 -15.56 28.94
C ASP A 650 -17.97 -15.95 30.06
N ILE A 651 -17.86 -17.20 30.51
CA ILE A 651 -18.52 -17.71 31.71
C ILE A 651 -17.44 -18.30 32.61
N GLY A 652 -17.33 -17.83 33.86
CA GLY A 652 -16.32 -18.31 34.81
C GLY A 652 -16.09 -17.34 35.97
N SER A 653 -15.29 -17.78 36.94
CA SER A 653 -14.69 -16.96 38.01
C SER A 653 -13.44 -16.22 37.53
N PHE A 654 -12.74 -16.79 36.53
CA PHE A 654 -11.63 -16.15 35.82
C PHE A 654 -12.06 -15.58 34.45
N ALA A 655 -13.37 -15.42 34.23
CA ALA A 655 -13.90 -14.72 33.05
C ALA A 655 -13.37 -13.28 33.01
N ASP A 656 -12.65 -12.95 31.94
CA ASP A 656 -12.05 -11.62 31.79
C ASP A 656 -13.11 -10.57 31.39
N ALA A 657 -13.05 -9.41 32.03
CA ALA A 657 -13.91 -8.26 31.77
C ALA A 657 -13.33 -7.34 30.68
N ASP A 658 -12.05 -7.48 30.31
CA ASP A 658 -11.43 -6.74 29.21
C ASP A 658 -11.87 -7.33 27.86
N GLU A 659 -13.08 -6.96 27.44
CA GLU A 659 -13.68 -7.33 26.16
C GLU A 659 -12.94 -6.65 24.99
N THR A 660 -11.90 -7.27 24.44
CA THR A 660 -11.13 -6.67 23.33
C THR A 660 -11.69 -6.98 21.93
N VAL A 661 -11.40 -6.11 20.96
CA VAL A 661 -11.72 -6.35 19.54
C VAL A 661 -10.92 -7.54 18.98
N GLU A 662 -9.69 -7.75 19.45
CA GLU A 662 -8.85 -8.89 19.06
C GLU A 662 -9.46 -10.23 19.49
N ARG A 663 -9.86 -10.32 20.76
CA ARG A 663 -10.59 -11.47 21.32
C ARG A 663 -11.87 -11.79 20.54
N HIS A 664 -12.67 -10.77 20.25
CA HIS A 664 -13.90 -10.93 19.46
C HIS A 664 -13.62 -11.36 18.03
N SER A 665 -12.51 -10.90 17.44
CA SER A 665 -12.06 -11.28 16.10
C SER A 665 -11.70 -12.77 16.01
N TRP A 666 -11.09 -13.37 17.03
CA TRP A 666 -10.89 -14.82 17.10
C TRP A 666 -12.20 -15.60 17.04
N ALA A 667 -13.21 -15.19 17.81
CA ALA A 667 -14.51 -15.86 17.82
C ALA A 667 -15.25 -15.71 16.48
N VAL A 668 -15.12 -14.56 15.79
CA VAL A 668 -15.61 -14.37 14.41
C VAL A 668 -14.88 -15.30 13.42
N LEU A 669 -13.56 -15.47 13.55
CA LEU A 669 -12.78 -16.38 12.69
C LEU A 669 -13.22 -17.85 12.85
N ALA A 670 -13.30 -18.34 14.09
CA ALA A 670 -13.72 -19.71 14.38
C ALA A 670 -15.19 -19.99 14.00
N THR A 671 -16.02 -18.94 13.90
CA THR A 671 -17.43 -19.03 13.47
C THR A 671 -17.66 -18.54 12.03
N ALA A 672 -16.64 -18.37 11.18
CA ALA A 672 -16.77 -17.76 9.85
C ALA A 672 -17.79 -18.42 8.88
N ALA A 673 -18.24 -19.66 9.14
CA ALA A 673 -19.33 -20.33 8.41
C ALA A 673 -20.74 -19.88 8.83
N ASP A 674 -20.93 -19.46 10.08
CA ASP A 674 -22.10 -18.76 10.63
C ASP A 674 -21.63 -17.74 11.67
N PRO A 675 -21.22 -16.52 11.26
CA PRO A 675 -20.79 -15.49 12.20
C PRO A 675 -21.95 -14.89 13.00
N GLY A 676 -23.21 -15.14 12.62
CA GLY A 676 -24.37 -14.52 13.23
C GLY A 676 -24.27 -12.98 13.28
N PRO A 677 -24.69 -12.32 14.37
CA PRO A 677 -24.57 -10.86 14.50
C PRO A 677 -23.13 -10.39 14.82
N ALA A 678 -22.17 -11.28 15.08
CA ALA A 678 -20.85 -10.91 15.58
C ALA A 678 -20.04 -10.03 14.62
N VAL A 679 -20.24 -10.18 13.31
CA VAL A 679 -19.64 -9.31 12.30
C VAL A 679 -20.27 -7.91 12.33
N GLU A 680 -21.59 -7.77 12.47
CA GLU A 680 -22.23 -6.45 12.55
C GLU A 680 -21.94 -5.74 13.88
N LEU A 681 -21.70 -6.49 14.97
CA LEU A 681 -21.13 -5.92 16.20
C LEU A 681 -19.71 -5.40 15.97
N LEU A 682 -18.83 -6.16 15.31
CA LEU A 682 -17.49 -5.67 14.98
C LEU A 682 -17.57 -4.40 14.11
N LEU A 683 -18.40 -4.41 13.07
CA LEU A 683 -18.66 -3.26 12.20
C LEU A 683 -19.32 -2.06 12.89
N SER A 684 -19.85 -2.22 14.11
CA SER A 684 -20.37 -1.11 14.93
C SER A 684 -19.28 -0.42 15.76
N ARG A 685 -18.05 -0.93 15.77
CA ARG A 685 -16.91 -0.40 16.55
C ARG A 685 -15.82 0.26 15.71
N GLN A 686 -16.02 0.42 14.40
CA GLN A 686 -14.99 1.09 13.58
C GLN A 686 -14.88 2.58 13.91
N CYS A 687 -13.65 3.05 14.12
CA CYS A 687 -13.31 4.45 14.36
C CYS A 687 -13.46 5.30 13.10
N ALA A 688 -13.53 6.63 13.28
CA ALA A 688 -13.71 7.59 12.18
C ALA A 688 -12.59 7.56 11.12
N ASP A 689 -11.36 7.20 11.49
CA ASP A 689 -10.23 7.00 10.58
C ASP A 689 -10.16 5.62 9.92
N GLY A 690 -11.12 4.73 10.20
CA GLY A 690 -11.18 3.36 9.70
C GLY A 690 -10.49 2.30 10.58
N THR A 691 -9.75 2.67 11.62
CA THR A 691 -9.19 1.72 12.60
C THR A 691 -10.28 1.13 13.52
N PHE A 692 -9.90 0.22 14.42
CA PHE A 692 -10.76 -0.31 15.48
C PHE A 692 -10.17 -0.04 16.87
N PRO A 693 -10.99 0.24 17.90
CA PRO A 693 -10.51 0.47 19.27
C PRO A 693 -9.99 -0.83 19.88
N LYS A 694 -9.15 -0.72 20.91
CA LYS A 694 -8.66 -1.89 21.64
C LYS A 694 -9.79 -2.67 22.32
N HIS A 695 -10.72 -1.95 22.96
CA HIS A 695 -11.85 -2.52 23.70
C HIS A 695 -13.14 -2.43 22.87
N LEU A 696 -13.91 -3.52 22.86
CA LEU A 696 -15.14 -3.73 22.09
C LEU A 696 -16.33 -2.92 22.63
N ASP A 697 -16.27 -2.50 23.90
CA ASP A 697 -17.28 -1.65 24.54
C ASP A 697 -17.28 -0.21 24.00
N THR A 698 -16.13 0.26 23.51
CA THR A 698 -15.90 1.60 22.96
C THR A 698 -16.77 1.80 21.73
N ALA A 699 -17.80 2.65 21.86
CA ALA A 699 -18.82 2.85 20.82
C ALA A 699 -18.41 3.86 19.73
N GLU A 700 -17.58 4.84 20.07
CA GLU A 700 -17.11 5.90 19.17
C GLU A 700 -15.63 6.19 19.45
N CYS A 701 -14.84 6.37 18.39
CA CYS A 701 -13.41 6.68 18.47
C CYS A 701 -12.95 7.45 17.22
N GLY A 702 -11.99 8.35 17.38
CA GLY A 702 -11.37 9.07 16.26
C GLY A 702 -10.32 8.21 15.55
N SER A 703 -9.37 7.70 16.33
CA SER A 703 -8.43 6.62 16.00
C SER A 703 -8.51 5.56 17.11
N GLY A 704 -8.20 4.32 16.75
CA GLY A 704 -8.08 3.17 17.62
C GLY A 704 -6.69 2.55 17.57
N ASP A 705 -6.63 1.25 17.88
CA ASP A 705 -5.42 0.46 18.06
C ASP A 705 -5.07 -0.36 16.81
N LEU A 706 -3.78 -0.48 16.49
CA LEU A 706 -3.33 -1.14 15.26
C LEU A 706 -3.37 -2.68 15.33
N GLY A 707 -3.21 -3.28 16.52
CA GLY A 707 -3.36 -4.71 16.73
C GLY A 707 -4.82 -5.14 16.59
N ALA A 708 -5.71 -4.43 17.29
CA ALA A 708 -7.17 -4.55 17.13
C ALA A 708 -7.61 -4.36 15.67
N THR A 709 -7.03 -3.37 14.96
CA THR A 709 -7.30 -3.16 13.53
C THR A 709 -6.81 -4.33 12.67
N ALA A 710 -5.62 -4.88 12.93
CA ALA A 710 -5.09 -6.04 12.22
C ALA A 710 -5.93 -7.32 12.46
N ALA A 711 -6.37 -7.54 13.70
CA ALA A 711 -7.27 -8.64 14.05
C ALA A 711 -8.65 -8.47 13.39
N ALA A 712 -9.22 -7.27 13.42
CA ALA A 712 -10.49 -6.96 12.76
C ALA A 712 -10.41 -7.12 11.23
N VAL A 713 -9.33 -6.65 10.58
CA VAL A 713 -9.07 -6.89 9.15
C VAL A 713 -9.02 -8.39 8.83
N THR A 714 -8.34 -9.17 9.67
CA THR A 714 -8.23 -10.63 9.55
C THR A 714 -9.60 -11.32 9.64
N ALA A 715 -10.41 -10.97 10.65
CA ALA A 715 -11.74 -11.52 10.86
C ALA A 715 -12.75 -11.08 9.78
N LEU A 716 -12.74 -9.80 9.40
CA LEU A 716 -13.59 -9.27 8.34
C LEU A 716 -13.25 -9.87 6.97
N ALA A 717 -11.98 -10.19 6.69
CA ALA A 717 -11.55 -10.84 5.46
C ALA A 717 -12.00 -12.30 5.32
N ALA A 718 -12.23 -13.01 6.43
CA ALA A 718 -12.31 -14.46 6.43
C ALA A 718 -13.62 -15.03 5.85
N ARG A 719 -13.48 -16.19 5.22
CA ARG A 719 -14.53 -17.16 4.88
C ARG A 719 -14.02 -18.58 5.19
N PRO A 720 -14.91 -19.60 5.25
CA PRO A 720 -14.49 -21.01 5.22
C PRO A 720 -13.56 -21.33 4.04
N HIS A 721 -12.72 -22.36 4.19
CA HIS A 721 -11.74 -22.71 3.16
C HIS A 721 -12.35 -22.98 1.78
N THR A 722 -11.68 -22.51 0.73
CA THR A 722 -11.94 -22.85 -0.67
C THR A 722 -10.70 -22.56 -1.51
N ASP A 723 -10.44 -23.40 -2.52
CA ASP A 723 -9.39 -23.17 -3.52
C ASP A 723 -9.66 -21.95 -4.43
N ALA A 724 -10.87 -21.39 -4.37
CA ALA A 724 -11.20 -20.18 -5.11
C ALA A 724 -10.32 -19.01 -4.63
N ALA A 725 -9.77 -18.24 -5.58
CA ALA A 725 -9.00 -17.04 -5.26
C ALA A 725 -9.83 -16.05 -4.41
N PRO A 726 -9.19 -15.20 -3.58
CA PRO A 726 -9.86 -14.08 -2.94
C PRO A 726 -10.43 -13.13 -4.01
N SER A 727 -11.65 -12.66 -3.80
CA SER A 727 -12.38 -11.83 -4.76
C SER A 727 -11.81 -10.40 -4.82
N THR A 728 -11.61 -9.86 -6.02
CA THR A 728 -11.41 -8.40 -6.20
C THR A 728 -12.74 -7.62 -6.24
N LYS A 729 -13.88 -8.30 -6.13
CA LYS A 729 -15.23 -7.71 -6.05
C LYS A 729 -15.82 -7.92 -4.65
N ARG A 730 -16.89 -7.19 -4.30
CA ARG A 730 -17.70 -7.51 -3.10
C ARG A 730 -18.04 -9.01 -3.08
N PRO A 731 -17.67 -9.77 -2.03
CA PRO A 731 -18.04 -11.18 -1.92
C PRO A 731 -19.56 -11.34 -1.72
N ASP A 732 -20.10 -12.48 -2.16
CA ASP A 732 -21.53 -12.78 -1.98
C ASP A 732 -21.91 -12.83 -0.49
N GLY A 733 -23.10 -12.31 -0.18
CA GLY A 733 -23.62 -12.22 1.20
C GLY A 733 -22.98 -11.13 2.07
N TRP A 734 -22.00 -10.36 1.57
CA TRP A 734 -21.40 -9.26 2.33
C TRP A 734 -22.21 -7.96 2.19
N THR A 735 -22.37 -7.23 3.29
CA THR A 735 -22.93 -5.87 3.30
C THR A 735 -21.93 -4.87 2.71
N GLU A 736 -22.43 -3.76 2.15
CA GLU A 736 -21.56 -2.65 1.70
C GLU A 736 -20.78 -2.05 2.88
N ARG A 737 -21.39 -2.04 4.06
CA ARG A 737 -20.73 -1.72 5.34
C ARG A 737 -19.51 -2.62 5.57
N ARG A 738 -19.62 -3.95 5.42
CA ARG A 738 -18.50 -4.89 5.60
C ARG A 738 -17.35 -4.61 4.62
N VAL A 739 -17.66 -4.37 3.35
CA VAL A 739 -16.64 -4.06 2.32
C VAL A 739 -15.96 -2.72 2.60
N SER A 740 -16.74 -1.66 2.85
CA SER A 740 -16.22 -0.32 3.15
C SER A 740 -15.34 -0.34 4.40
N ALA A 741 -15.81 -0.97 5.47
CA ALA A 741 -15.06 -1.09 6.72
C ALA A 741 -13.73 -1.83 6.53
N PHE A 742 -13.74 -2.95 5.82
CA PHE A 742 -12.53 -3.69 5.48
C PHE A 742 -11.54 -2.83 4.68
N VAL A 743 -12.00 -2.11 3.65
CA VAL A 743 -11.14 -1.23 2.83
C VAL A 743 -10.54 -0.11 3.67
N SER A 744 -11.33 0.59 4.47
CA SER A 744 -10.85 1.68 5.34
C SER A 744 -9.85 1.20 6.39
N ALA A 745 -10.10 0.04 7.00
CA ALA A 745 -9.19 -0.54 8.00
C ALA A 745 -7.85 -0.96 7.40
N VAL A 746 -7.85 -1.62 6.23
CA VAL A 746 -6.61 -1.92 5.49
C VAL A 746 -5.89 -0.64 5.06
N GLY A 747 -6.64 0.41 4.69
CA GLY A 747 -6.11 1.73 4.40
C GLY A 747 -5.39 2.36 5.60
N ALA A 748 -5.95 2.27 6.80
CA ALA A 748 -5.32 2.77 8.02
C ALA A 748 -4.03 2.00 8.39
N LEU A 749 -4.00 0.68 8.17
CA LEU A 749 -2.77 -0.14 8.22
C LEU A 749 -1.75 0.21 7.11
N GLY A 750 -2.14 1.05 6.15
CA GLY A 750 -1.29 1.61 5.11
C GLY A 750 -0.44 2.80 5.56
N VAL A 751 -0.93 3.60 6.52
CA VAL A 751 -0.39 4.96 6.81
C VAL A 751 0.78 4.96 7.79
N ARG A 752 0.81 4.02 8.76
CA ARG A 752 1.78 3.98 9.87
C ARG A 752 2.99 2.99 9.78
N PRO A 753 3.34 2.32 8.64
CA PRO A 753 4.64 1.65 8.53
C PRO A 753 5.77 2.66 8.21
N THR A 754 6.88 2.54 8.92
CA THR A 754 8.16 3.19 8.58
C THR A 754 8.73 2.66 7.27
N GLY A 755 9.76 3.34 6.73
CA GLY A 755 10.42 3.01 5.46
C GLY A 755 11.19 1.69 5.36
N GLU A 756 11.02 0.76 6.31
CA GLU A 756 11.40 -0.67 6.15
C GLU A 756 10.19 -1.61 6.32
N GLY A 757 8.96 -1.08 6.25
CA GLY A 757 7.70 -1.79 6.49
C GLY A 757 7.42 -2.11 7.96
N MET A 758 8.23 -1.62 8.90
CA MET A 758 8.08 -1.85 10.34
C MET A 758 7.16 -0.78 10.97
N VAL A 759 6.24 -1.18 11.84
CA VAL A 759 5.44 -0.28 12.68
C VAL A 759 6.24 0.08 13.93
N THR A 760 6.17 1.33 14.38
CA THR A 760 6.74 1.76 15.66
C THR A 760 5.71 1.63 16.79
N GLY A 761 6.19 1.20 17.97
CA GLY A 761 5.39 1.28 19.20
C GLY A 761 5.32 2.71 19.74
N GLU A 762 4.56 2.93 20.82
CA GLU A 762 4.34 4.26 21.43
C GLU A 762 5.65 5.00 21.82
N ALA A 763 6.74 4.26 22.04
CA ALA A 763 8.06 4.81 22.35
C ALA A 763 8.88 5.25 21.11
N GLY A 764 8.35 5.10 19.89
CA GLY A 764 9.04 5.41 18.62
C GLY A 764 10.02 4.34 18.13
N GLU A 765 10.23 3.27 18.91
CA GLU A 765 11.06 2.11 18.55
C GLU A 765 10.28 1.10 17.69
N PRO A 766 10.92 0.33 16.79
CA PRO A 766 10.24 -0.69 15.98
C PRO A 766 9.60 -1.78 16.84
N ASP A 767 8.28 -1.94 16.73
CA ASP A 767 7.54 -3.01 17.41
C ASP A 767 7.48 -4.25 16.52
N VAL A 768 8.18 -5.30 16.94
CA VAL A 768 8.28 -6.59 16.25
C VAL A 768 6.93 -7.30 16.12
N ALA A 769 6.15 -7.32 17.20
CA ALA A 769 4.88 -8.05 17.26
C ALA A 769 3.82 -7.32 16.44
N LEU A 770 3.71 -6.00 16.64
CA LEU A 770 2.76 -5.15 15.91
C LEU A 770 3.07 -5.12 14.40
N SER A 771 4.35 -5.03 14.03
CA SER A 771 4.77 -5.15 12.62
C SER A 771 4.35 -6.49 11.99
N ALA A 772 4.43 -7.59 12.74
CA ALA A 772 4.11 -8.91 12.22
C ALA A 772 2.59 -9.12 12.01
N VAL A 773 1.74 -8.68 12.95
CA VAL A 773 0.27 -8.77 12.79
C VAL A 773 -0.25 -7.81 11.71
N VAL A 774 0.31 -6.59 11.62
CA VAL A 774 -0.03 -5.63 10.56
C VAL A 774 0.42 -6.13 9.18
N ALA A 775 1.60 -6.75 9.07
CA ALA A 775 2.04 -7.43 7.85
C ALA A 775 1.09 -8.57 7.46
N ALA A 776 0.68 -9.42 8.41
CA ALA A 776 -0.25 -10.51 8.17
C ALA A 776 -1.62 -10.02 7.67
N ALA A 777 -2.19 -8.99 8.30
CA ALA A 777 -3.44 -8.37 7.90
C ALA A 777 -3.37 -7.77 6.48
N ARG A 778 -2.24 -7.13 6.12
CA ARG A 778 -1.99 -6.62 4.76
C ARG A 778 -1.86 -7.73 3.72
N GLN A 779 -1.18 -8.83 4.05
CA GLN A 779 -1.08 -10.01 3.18
C GLN A 779 -2.45 -10.67 2.93
N ILE A 780 -3.28 -10.78 3.96
CA ILE A 780 -4.67 -11.28 3.85
C ILE A 780 -5.48 -10.41 2.88
N ALA A 781 -5.29 -9.09 2.93
CA ALA A 781 -5.87 -8.13 1.98
C ALA A 781 -5.22 -8.14 0.59
N GLY A 782 -4.23 -9.00 0.32
CA GLY A 782 -3.53 -9.11 -0.96
C GLY A 782 -2.50 -8.01 -1.25
N LEU A 783 -2.10 -7.24 -0.23
CA LEU A 783 -1.05 -6.22 -0.33
C LEU A 783 0.33 -6.81 -0.02
N ASP A 784 1.39 -6.21 -0.57
CA ASP A 784 2.75 -6.65 -0.23
C ASP A 784 3.15 -6.25 1.21
N ALA A 785 3.90 -7.15 1.82
CA ALA A 785 4.59 -7.00 3.10
C ALA A 785 6.01 -7.62 3.07
N SER A 786 6.57 -7.87 1.88
CA SER A 786 7.93 -8.40 1.68
C SER A 786 9.01 -7.49 2.29
N GLY A 787 8.74 -6.18 2.43
CA GLY A 787 9.55 -5.25 3.20
C GLY A 787 9.63 -5.69 4.66
N THR A 788 8.50 -5.66 5.37
CA THR A 788 8.39 -6.06 6.78
C THR A 788 8.94 -7.47 7.04
N ALA A 789 8.68 -8.43 6.16
CA ALA A 789 9.18 -9.81 6.29
C ALA A 789 10.72 -9.89 6.21
N ARG A 790 11.34 -9.12 5.31
CA ARG A 790 12.81 -9.00 5.25
C ARG A 790 13.36 -8.31 6.50
N SER A 791 12.70 -7.26 6.97
CA SER A 791 13.11 -6.46 8.13
C SER A 791 13.07 -7.28 9.43
N LEU A 792 11.95 -7.96 9.70
CA LEU A 792 11.83 -8.95 10.77
C LEU A 792 12.85 -10.09 10.59
N GLY A 793 13.07 -10.57 9.36
CA GLY A 793 14.06 -11.59 9.06
C GLY A 793 15.53 -11.21 9.37
N LYS A 794 15.87 -9.91 9.38
CA LYS A 794 17.17 -9.40 9.87
C LYS A 794 17.27 -9.44 11.40
N LEU A 795 16.14 -9.26 12.10
CA LEU A 795 16.06 -9.16 13.56
C LEU A 795 16.01 -10.53 14.27
N VAL A 796 15.77 -11.62 13.54
CA VAL A 796 15.89 -13.01 14.03
C VAL A 796 17.33 -13.30 14.47
N GLN A 797 17.51 -13.45 15.78
CA GLN A 797 18.78 -13.63 16.48
C GLN A 797 19.49 -14.97 16.11
N ALA A 798 20.71 -15.13 16.62
CA ALA A 798 21.55 -16.29 16.32
C ALA A 798 21.02 -17.63 16.88
N ASP A 799 20.21 -17.60 17.94
CA ASP A 799 19.47 -18.74 18.49
C ASP A 799 18.12 -18.99 17.78
N GLY A 800 17.70 -18.05 16.93
CA GLY A 800 16.44 -18.06 16.18
C GLY A 800 15.30 -17.24 16.81
N GLY A 801 15.47 -16.64 17.98
CA GLY A 801 14.43 -15.83 18.63
C GLY A 801 14.45 -14.35 18.27
N PHE A 802 13.57 -13.58 18.91
CA PHE A 802 13.56 -12.11 18.95
C PHE A 802 13.80 -11.62 20.37
N VAL A 803 14.46 -10.47 20.53
CA VAL A 803 14.57 -9.78 21.83
C VAL A 803 13.31 -8.95 22.10
N LYS A 804 13.04 -8.65 23.38
CA LYS A 804 11.93 -7.77 23.77
C LYS A 804 12.32 -6.29 23.65
N GLY A 805 11.56 -5.53 22.87
CA GLY A 805 11.82 -4.11 22.63
C GLY A 805 13.07 -3.86 21.78
N ALA A 806 13.59 -2.63 21.84
CA ALA A 806 14.73 -2.21 21.02
C ALA A 806 15.99 -3.02 21.33
N VAL A 807 16.67 -3.52 20.29
CA VAL A 807 17.88 -4.36 20.41
C VAL A 807 18.96 -3.67 21.26
N ALA A 808 19.11 -2.35 21.09
CA ALA A 808 20.10 -1.54 21.81
C ALA A 808 19.78 -1.32 23.32
N ALA A 809 18.55 -1.58 23.75
CA ALA A 809 18.10 -1.46 25.14
C ALA A 809 17.88 -2.84 25.82
N SER A 810 17.76 -3.91 25.03
CA SER A 810 17.63 -5.29 25.52
C SER A 810 18.91 -5.79 26.22
N ASP A 811 18.77 -6.78 27.10
CA ASP A 811 19.92 -7.49 27.69
C ASP A 811 20.46 -8.62 26.78
N GLY A 812 20.06 -8.62 25.51
CA GLY A 812 20.42 -9.63 24.51
C GLY A 812 19.68 -10.97 24.63
N LYS A 813 18.77 -11.14 25.61
CA LYS A 813 17.97 -12.38 25.73
C LYS A 813 16.76 -12.35 24.80
N THR A 814 16.43 -13.53 24.27
CA THR A 814 15.27 -13.74 23.41
C THR A 814 14.00 -14.06 24.20
N ASP A 815 12.96 -13.29 23.91
CA ASP A 815 11.64 -13.31 24.51
C ASP A 815 10.71 -14.20 23.69
N PHE A 816 10.06 -15.17 24.34
CA PHE A 816 9.28 -16.17 23.63
C PHE A 816 7.97 -15.59 23.05
N PRO A 817 7.13 -14.83 23.78
CA PRO A 817 5.95 -14.18 23.22
C PRO A 817 6.26 -13.27 22.02
N THR A 818 7.31 -12.45 22.10
CA THR A 818 7.73 -11.58 20.98
C THR A 818 8.15 -12.41 19.75
N SER A 819 8.84 -13.53 19.98
CA SER A 819 9.22 -14.47 18.91
C SER A 819 8.03 -15.20 18.29
N LEU A 820 6.99 -15.47 19.10
CA LEU A 820 5.77 -16.14 18.70
C LEU A 820 4.95 -15.25 17.76
N ALA A 821 4.66 -14.03 18.19
CA ALA A 821 3.95 -13.02 17.39
C ALA A 821 4.68 -12.66 16.09
N ALA A 822 6.02 -12.66 16.09
CA ALA A 822 6.83 -12.36 14.91
C ALA A 822 6.65 -13.35 13.74
N ALA A 823 6.13 -14.55 13.98
CA ALA A 823 6.17 -15.67 13.05
C ALA A 823 5.52 -15.40 11.68
N GLN A 824 4.29 -14.88 11.64
CA GLN A 824 3.58 -14.55 10.39
C GLN A 824 4.31 -13.44 9.61
N GLY A 825 4.89 -12.47 10.32
CA GLY A 825 5.70 -11.41 9.74
C GLY A 825 6.97 -11.95 9.10
N VAL A 826 7.76 -12.75 9.82
CA VAL A 826 8.99 -13.40 9.31
C VAL A 826 8.73 -14.34 8.15
N ALA A 827 7.60 -15.06 8.17
CA ALA A 827 7.20 -15.95 7.09
C ALA A 827 6.79 -15.21 5.80
N GLY A 828 6.40 -13.93 5.89
CA GLY A 828 5.80 -13.20 4.78
C GLY A 828 4.42 -13.73 4.35
N ARG A 829 3.77 -14.54 5.19
CA ARG A 829 2.43 -15.11 4.94
C ARG A 829 1.62 -15.28 6.23
N SER A 830 0.30 -15.21 6.11
CA SER A 830 -0.63 -15.47 7.22
C SER A 830 -0.98 -16.95 7.34
N TRP A 831 -1.40 -17.40 8.53
CA TRP A 831 -1.95 -18.76 8.70
C TRP A 831 -3.29 -18.96 7.98
N LEU A 832 -4.03 -17.87 7.66
CA LEU A 832 -5.19 -17.91 6.72
C LEU A 832 -4.80 -18.35 5.30
N THR A 833 -3.50 -18.33 4.98
CA THR A 833 -2.92 -18.71 3.69
C THR A 833 -1.91 -19.86 3.80
N ALA A 834 -1.86 -20.55 4.94
CA ALA A 834 -1.02 -21.72 5.15
C ALA A 834 -1.64 -23.01 4.57
N ALA A 835 -0.83 -24.05 4.39
CA ALA A 835 -1.30 -25.35 3.94
C ALA A 835 -2.30 -25.99 4.94
N ASP A 836 -3.39 -26.55 4.40
CA ASP A 836 -4.56 -27.06 5.12
C ASP A 836 -5.25 -26.05 6.04
N SER A 837 -5.20 -24.74 5.75
CA SER A 837 -5.94 -23.73 6.53
C SER A 837 -7.46 -23.96 6.46
N PRO A 838 -8.19 -23.97 7.59
CA PRO A 838 -9.65 -24.17 7.59
C PRO A 838 -10.43 -22.94 7.10
N LEU A 839 -9.73 -21.81 6.89
CA LEU A 839 -10.27 -20.57 6.34
C LEU A 839 -9.58 -20.24 5.01
N SER A 840 -10.09 -19.21 4.34
CA SER A 840 -9.41 -18.51 3.24
C SER A 840 -9.78 -17.02 3.26
N PRO A 841 -8.96 -16.12 2.69
CA PRO A 841 -9.38 -14.74 2.45
C PRO A 841 -10.51 -14.71 1.40
N ALA A 842 -11.63 -14.05 1.73
CA ALA A 842 -12.77 -13.90 0.82
C ALA A 842 -12.54 -12.82 -0.24
N ILE A 843 -11.72 -11.83 0.09
CA ILE A 843 -11.57 -10.56 -0.61
C ILE A 843 -10.08 -10.17 -0.68
N ARG A 844 -9.69 -9.41 -1.71
CA ARG A 844 -8.35 -8.83 -1.88
C ARG A 844 -8.43 -7.46 -2.53
N LEU A 845 -7.44 -6.62 -2.26
CA LEU A 845 -7.30 -5.28 -2.83
C LEU A 845 -6.29 -5.26 -4.00
N PRO A 846 -6.33 -4.22 -4.86
CA PRO A 846 -7.42 -3.26 -4.99
C PRO A 846 -8.71 -3.93 -5.48
N LEU A 847 -9.87 -3.32 -5.19
CA LEU A 847 -11.14 -3.85 -5.66
C LEU A 847 -11.35 -3.50 -7.15
N SER A 848 -11.50 -4.51 -8.00
CA SER A 848 -12.00 -4.37 -9.36
C SER A 848 -13.48 -4.02 -9.29
N GLN A 849 -13.88 -2.81 -9.71
CA GLN A 849 -15.31 -2.47 -9.74
C GLN A 849 -16.08 -3.43 -10.65
N PRO A 850 -17.23 -3.90 -10.15
CA PRO A 850 -18.49 -3.38 -10.67
C PRO A 850 -19.39 -2.78 -9.58
N ASP A 851 -20.55 -2.30 -9.99
CA ASP A 851 -21.75 -2.07 -9.16
C ASP A 851 -21.78 -0.88 -8.18
N ILE A 852 -20.80 0.03 -8.20
CA ILE A 852 -20.99 1.36 -7.56
C ILE A 852 -22.06 2.18 -8.32
N ALA A 853 -22.12 2.07 -9.66
CA ALA A 853 -23.17 2.69 -10.48
C ALA A 853 -24.59 2.21 -10.09
N ALA A 854 -24.72 0.97 -9.62
CA ALA A 854 -25.98 0.41 -9.12
C ALA A 854 -26.27 0.87 -7.68
N ALA A 855 -25.28 0.89 -6.79
CA ALA A 855 -25.45 1.28 -5.39
C ALA A 855 -25.89 2.75 -5.21
N VAL A 856 -25.31 3.68 -5.99
CA VAL A 856 -25.68 5.10 -5.96
C VAL A 856 -27.09 5.32 -6.54
N SER A 857 -27.43 4.62 -7.63
CA SER A 857 -28.75 4.72 -8.28
C SER A 857 -29.87 4.07 -7.46
N GLY A 858 -29.61 2.96 -6.77
CA GLY A 858 -30.61 2.24 -5.97
C GLY A 858 -30.96 2.96 -4.67
N THR A 859 -29.94 3.34 -3.89
CA THR A 859 -30.13 3.72 -2.49
C THR A 859 -30.63 5.16 -2.31
N GLN A 860 -30.31 6.09 -3.21
CA GLN A 860 -30.79 7.48 -3.10
C GLN A 860 -32.14 7.74 -3.80
N VAL A 861 -32.43 7.08 -4.93
CA VAL A 861 -33.68 7.34 -5.69
C VAL A 861 -34.93 6.88 -4.92
N GLN A 862 -34.84 5.82 -4.11
CA GLN A 862 -35.96 5.34 -3.29
C GLN A 862 -36.02 5.99 -1.89
N ALA A 863 -34.94 6.59 -1.40
CA ALA A 863 -34.97 7.42 -0.19
C ALA A 863 -35.65 8.79 -0.43
N ALA A 864 -35.49 9.37 -1.63
CA ALA A 864 -36.08 10.66 -1.99
C ALA A 864 -37.60 10.62 -2.20
N ALA A 865 -38.17 9.47 -2.57
CA ALA A 865 -39.57 9.33 -2.97
C ALA A 865 -40.56 9.04 -1.81
N ALA A 866 -40.07 8.86 -0.58
CA ALA A 866 -40.86 8.37 0.57
C ALA A 866 -41.06 9.40 1.70
N GLN A 867 -41.01 10.71 1.39
CA GLN A 867 -41.35 11.74 2.38
C GLN A 867 -42.87 11.79 2.63
N ALA A 868 -43.32 11.17 3.72
CA ALA A 868 -44.66 11.39 4.24
C ALA A 868 -44.85 12.88 4.62
N PRO A 869 -46.04 13.49 4.38
CA PRO A 869 -46.28 14.88 4.69
C PRO A 869 -46.14 15.15 6.19
N GLN A 870 -45.26 16.08 6.56
CA GLN A 870 -44.98 16.44 7.94
C GLN A 870 -46.26 16.89 8.66
N PRO A 871 -46.56 16.36 9.86
CA PRO A 871 -47.83 16.64 10.52
C PRO A 871 -47.85 18.11 11.01
N PRO A 872 -48.93 18.88 10.78
CA PRO A 872 -48.91 20.33 10.90
C PRO A 872 -48.61 20.85 12.31
N TRP A 873 -48.80 20.05 13.36
CA TRP A 873 -48.45 20.42 14.74
C TRP A 873 -46.95 20.68 14.94
N LEU A 874 -46.08 20.09 14.12
CA LEU A 874 -44.63 20.27 14.22
C LEU A 874 -44.21 21.68 13.74
N ILE A 875 -44.85 22.19 12.69
CA ILE A 875 -44.67 23.56 12.19
C ILE A 875 -45.22 24.57 13.20
N TRP A 876 -46.44 24.34 13.71
CA TRP A 876 -47.03 25.20 14.76
C TRP A 876 -46.24 25.16 16.08
N GLY A 877 -45.62 24.03 16.42
CA GLY A 877 -44.74 23.89 17.59
C GLY A 877 -43.49 24.75 17.48
N LEU A 878 -42.82 24.76 16.32
CA LEU A 878 -41.65 25.61 16.08
C LEU A 878 -42.00 27.11 16.07
N VAL A 879 -43.15 27.49 15.49
CA VAL A 879 -43.67 28.87 15.55
C VAL A 879 -44.01 29.27 16.99
N GLY A 880 -44.61 28.37 17.78
CA GLY A 880 -44.88 28.59 19.20
C GLY A 880 -43.62 28.76 20.04
N LEU A 881 -42.58 27.95 19.77
CA LEU A 881 -41.27 28.06 20.43
C LEU A 881 -40.58 29.39 20.10
N ALA A 882 -40.59 29.81 18.83
CA ALA A 882 -40.08 31.11 18.41
C ALA A 882 -40.84 32.27 19.07
N GLY A 883 -42.17 32.17 19.19
CA GLY A 883 -43.00 33.14 19.90
C GLY A 883 -42.67 33.24 21.40
N LEU A 884 -42.44 32.11 22.07
CA LEU A 884 -42.02 32.06 23.47
C LEU A 884 -40.63 32.66 23.69
N LEU A 885 -39.66 32.36 22.81
CA LEU A 885 -38.31 32.94 22.87
C LEU A 885 -38.34 34.45 22.63
N LEU A 886 -39.16 34.93 21.68
CA LEU A 886 -39.34 36.36 21.44
C LEU A 886 -40.00 37.07 22.65
N ALA A 887 -41.00 36.45 23.26
CA ALA A 887 -41.64 36.96 24.48
C ALA A 887 -40.65 37.03 25.65
N ALA A 888 -39.83 35.99 25.85
CA ALA A 888 -38.77 35.96 26.86
C ALA A 888 -37.73 37.09 26.64
N ALA A 889 -37.31 37.32 25.40
CA ALA A 889 -36.41 38.41 25.04
C ALA A 889 -37.02 39.80 25.33
N ILE A 890 -38.31 40.00 25.01
CA ILE A 890 -39.04 41.25 25.30
C ILE A 890 -39.14 41.49 26.82
N VAL A 891 -39.44 40.45 27.61
CA VAL A 891 -39.45 40.51 29.08
C VAL A 891 -38.06 40.84 29.63
N LEU A 892 -37.00 40.24 29.10
CA LEU A 892 -35.62 40.51 29.51
C LEU A 892 -35.22 41.98 29.23
N VAL A 893 -35.59 42.52 28.06
CA VAL A 893 -35.39 43.93 27.70
C VAL A 893 -36.20 44.87 28.62
N PHE A 894 -37.42 44.49 29.02
CA PHE A 894 -38.20 45.26 29.99
C PHE A 894 -37.59 45.24 31.40
N LEU A 895 -37.07 44.10 31.85
CA LEU A 895 -36.38 43.98 33.13
C LEU A 895 -35.07 44.79 33.15
N LEU A 896 -34.27 44.72 32.07
CA LEU A 896 -33.07 45.55 31.91
C LEU A 896 -33.40 47.05 31.91
N ARG A 897 -34.42 47.49 31.16
CA ARG A 897 -34.88 48.89 31.18
C ARG A 897 -35.40 49.33 32.55
N ARG A 898 -36.02 48.43 33.33
CA ARG A 898 -36.44 48.69 34.72
C ARG A 898 -35.24 48.84 35.66
N PHE A 899 -34.24 47.97 35.56
CA PHE A 899 -33.00 48.04 36.35
C PHE A 899 -32.18 49.30 36.06
N ILE A 900 -32.12 49.75 34.80
CA ILE A 900 -31.45 51.00 34.42
C ILE A 900 -32.20 52.21 35.00
N LYS A 901 -33.54 52.23 34.97
CA LYS A 901 -34.33 53.30 35.59
C LYS A 901 -34.20 53.38 37.12
N THR A 902 -33.89 52.27 37.82
CA THR A 902 -33.69 52.28 39.28
C THR A 902 -32.30 52.69 39.75
N LYS A 903 -31.34 52.91 38.84
CA LYS A 903 -30.01 53.48 39.16
C LYS A 903 -29.84 54.94 38.73
N GLY A 904 -30.95 55.67 38.57
CA GLY A 904 -30.98 57.12 38.30
C GLY A 904 -31.22 57.95 39.56
N ALA A 905 -30.23 58.03 40.45
CA ALA A 905 -30.22 58.97 41.58
C ALA A 905 -28.80 59.52 41.79
N THR A 906 -28.67 60.84 41.68
CA THR A 906 -27.42 61.63 41.70
C THR A 906 -26.95 61.99 43.12
N PRO A 907 -25.71 62.50 43.30
CA PRO A 907 -24.60 62.60 42.35
C PRO A 907 -23.35 61.78 42.75
#